data_AF-A0A3N9TRS0-F1
#
_entry.id   AF-A0A3N9TRS0-F1
#
_cell.length_a   1.000
_cell.length_b   1.000
_cell.length_c   1.000
_cell.angle_alpha   90.00
_cell.angle_beta   90.00
_cell.angle_gamma   90.00
#
_symmetry.space_group_name_H-M   'P 1'
#
loop_
_entity.id
_entity.type
_entity.pdbx_description
1 polymer ?
#
loop_
_entity_poly.entity_id
_entity_poly.type
_entity_poly.pdbx_seq_one_letter_code
_entity_poly.pdbx_strand_id
1 'polypeptide(L)'
;MKKISKIFVLLLVFVISFANINWSTENANAAPAKTYENLYNEAKKHLGKSYTWGGNGPNTFDCSGYTKYVFQNGIGVSIPRTSGGQYSASTKISRSQAKQGDLVFFDYGSGIAHVGIYIGNNQMINAQDNGVMIDNLNNSFWSRYIVGFGRMTNLEEPSKGKETLYAKNDLYILKSGNWNSGTAFTLAKGSAAVIDFDRTQNGFVHVKSGTQEGWYSGAMDPYWSETKIVNDKKGKKWLYAKNDLYILKSGSWSSGSSFTLKKYYAALVDFDRTQNGFVHVQVGDQEGWYSGAIDPYWYEEKPNTESKGKMTLYAKNDLYILKYGDWNSQSAFTLKANTPAVVDFDRTQNGFVHVKSGTQEGWYSGAMDSYWSETKLANEEKGKKWLYAKNDLFILKSGNWTSDSSFTLKKYYAALVDFDRTQNGFVHVQVGDQEGWYSGAIDPYWYEEKPNVRTLYAKNDLYILKSGDWNSQVAFTLKANTPAVVDFERTQNGFVYVKSGNQEGWYSGAIDPYWLTENPNVNLKGKKTLYAKSDLYILKSGNWDSGLSFTLKAYYAAIVDFDRTQNGFVHVQAGNQEGWYSGAIDPYWYTVSPNAAYICMKDVIFRDAPQWGTGQAGSRKQGEQVNVVGKENGWLKVSLSGDIGYLPDDGQHLQKK
;
A
#
# COMPACT_ATOMS: atom_id res chain seq x y z
N MET A 1 12.52 61.18 -50.70
CA MET A 1 11.46 60.37 -50.03
C MET A 1 12.15 59.61 -48.89
N LYS A 2 12.23 60.18 -47.67
CA LYS A 2 11.43 59.85 -46.46
C LYS A 2 11.25 58.34 -46.22
N LYS A 3 11.35 57.74 -45.03
CA LYS A 3 11.93 57.94 -43.67
C LYS A 3 11.27 56.84 -42.80
N ILE A 4 11.89 56.40 -41.69
CA ILE A 4 11.25 55.89 -40.43
C ILE A 4 10.71 54.43 -40.51
N SER A 5 11.11 53.39 -39.75
CA SER A 5 11.49 53.13 -38.33
C SER A 5 10.32 53.17 -37.33
N LYS A 6 10.34 52.28 -36.32
CA LYS A 6 9.56 52.31 -35.04
C LYS A 6 8.13 51.73 -35.09
N ILE A 7 7.54 51.02 -34.12
CA ILE A 7 7.86 50.43 -32.79
C ILE A 7 6.49 49.93 -32.24
N PHE A 8 6.45 48.77 -31.53
CA PHE A 8 5.65 48.43 -30.31
C PHE A 8 4.13 48.71 -30.26
N VAL A 9 3.25 48.02 -29.51
CA VAL A 9 3.25 46.86 -28.59
C VAL A 9 1.79 46.66 -28.13
N LEU A 10 1.44 45.41 -27.78
CA LEU A 10 0.38 44.90 -26.87
C LEU A 10 -0.99 45.60 -26.75
N LEU A 11 -2.07 44.83 -26.92
CA LEU A 11 -2.91 44.24 -25.83
C LEU A 11 -4.12 43.53 -26.49
N LEU A 12 -4.18 42.19 -26.49
CA LEU A 12 -4.81 41.30 -25.51
C LEU A 12 -6.37 41.26 -25.55
N VAL A 13 -6.88 40.02 -25.66
CA VAL A 13 -8.23 39.50 -25.31
C VAL A 13 -9.30 39.49 -26.43
N PHE A 14 -10.04 38.37 -26.50
CA PHE A 14 -11.19 37.98 -27.35
C PHE A 14 -10.81 37.48 -28.78
N VAL A 15 -11.02 36.23 -29.23
CA VAL A 15 -11.85 35.10 -28.80
C VAL A 15 -11.22 33.78 -29.28
N ILE A 16 -11.04 32.85 -28.34
CA ILE A 16 -10.85 31.42 -28.57
C ILE A 16 -12.17 30.84 -29.08
N SER A 17 -12.22 30.36 -30.33
CA SER A 17 -13.28 29.46 -30.83
C SER A 17 -12.87 28.87 -32.19
N PHE A 18 -12.08 27.80 -32.17
CA PHE A 18 -12.25 26.74 -33.16
C PHE A 18 -12.33 25.42 -32.42
N ALA A 19 -13.46 24.77 -32.64
CA ALA A 19 -14.03 23.71 -31.84
C ALA A 19 -13.19 22.42 -31.85
N ASN A 20 -13.09 21.82 -30.66
CA ASN A 20 -12.73 20.43 -30.46
C ASN A 20 -13.74 19.54 -31.22
N ILE A 21 -13.27 18.85 -32.25
CA ILE A 21 -14.00 17.74 -32.86
C ILE A 21 -13.78 16.53 -31.96
N ASN A 22 -14.73 16.29 -31.05
CA ASN A 22 -14.86 15.01 -30.38
C ASN A 22 -15.45 14.01 -31.37
N TRP A 23 -14.64 13.06 -31.86
CA TRP A 23 -15.18 11.83 -32.43
C TRP A 23 -15.68 10.94 -31.31
N SER A 24 -16.96 11.08 -30.97
CA SER A 24 -17.72 10.04 -30.28
C SER A 24 -18.18 9.01 -31.32
N THR A 25 -17.50 7.87 -31.40
CA THR A 25 -18.11 6.68 -32.01
C THR A 25 -19.04 6.04 -30.99
N GLU A 26 -20.31 6.44 -31.02
CA GLU A 26 -21.40 5.60 -30.53
C GLU A 26 -21.50 4.36 -31.41
N ASN A 27 -21.06 3.21 -30.90
CA ASN A 27 -21.57 1.90 -31.31
C ASN A 27 -22.62 1.45 -30.31
N ALA A 28 -23.76 2.12 -30.31
CA ALA A 28 -24.97 1.67 -29.62
C ALA A 28 -25.58 0.49 -30.39
N ASN A 29 -25.02 -0.72 -30.18
CA ASN A 29 -25.67 -2.05 -30.34
C ASN A 29 -24.68 -3.24 -30.36
N ALA A 30 -23.45 -3.09 -29.85
CA ALA A 30 -22.62 -4.26 -29.59
C ALA A 30 -23.20 -5.02 -28.37
N ALA A 31 -23.35 -6.34 -28.48
CA ALA A 31 -23.67 -7.19 -27.33
C ALA A 31 -22.63 -6.96 -26.22
N PRO A 32 -23.02 -6.95 -24.93
CA PRO A 32 -22.07 -6.71 -23.85
C PRO A 32 -20.92 -7.72 -23.94
N ALA A 33 -19.69 -7.22 -23.89
CA ALA A 33 -18.48 -8.04 -23.91
C ALA A 33 -18.57 -9.10 -22.80
N LYS A 34 -18.11 -10.33 -23.07
CA LYS A 34 -18.28 -11.48 -22.17
C LYS A 34 -17.26 -11.48 -21.03
N THR A 35 -17.10 -10.35 -20.35
CA THR A 35 -16.09 -10.17 -19.29
C THR A 35 -16.66 -10.47 -17.91
N TYR A 36 -15.78 -10.85 -16.98
CA TYR A 36 -16.17 -11.01 -15.57
C TYR A 36 -16.68 -9.70 -14.96
N GLU A 37 -16.10 -8.56 -15.33
CA GLU A 37 -16.51 -7.26 -14.82
C GLU A 37 -17.97 -6.92 -15.19
N ASN A 38 -18.38 -7.19 -16.43
CA ASN A 38 -19.78 -7.00 -16.85
C ASN A 38 -20.73 -7.96 -16.12
N LEU A 39 -20.34 -9.23 -15.99
CA LEU A 39 -21.10 -10.23 -15.22
C LEU A 39 -21.26 -9.79 -13.76
N TYR A 40 -20.18 -9.39 -13.10
CA TYR A 40 -20.14 -9.00 -11.69
C TYR A 40 -20.85 -7.68 -11.41
N ASN A 41 -20.72 -6.70 -12.30
CA ASN A 41 -21.44 -5.43 -12.20
C ASN A 41 -22.94 -5.63 -12.32
N GLU A 42 -23.41 -6.51 -13.22
CA GLU A 42 -24.82 -6.88 -13.27
C GLU A 42 -25.25 -7.62 -12.00
N ALA A 43 -24.45 -8.57 -11.52
CA ALA A 43 -24.71 -9.32 -10.29
C ALA A 43 -24.94 -8.39 -9.07
N LYS A 44 -24.07 -7.39 -8.90
CA LYS A 44 -24.10 -6.44 -7.79
C LYS A 44 -25.31 -5.52 -7.76
N LYS A 45 -25.90 -5.16 -8.91
CA LYS A 45 -27.09 -4.31 -8.99
C LYS A 45 -28.31 -4.89 -8.28
N HIS A 46 -28.24 -6.16 -7.91
CA HIS A 46 -29.34 -6.89 -7.32
C HIS A 46 -29.13 -7.22 -5.84
N LEU A 47 -28.02 -6.83 -5.23
CA LEU A 47 -27.78 -7.01 -3.79
C LEU A 47 -28.96 -6.45 -2.97
N GLY A 48 -29.41 -7.24 -1.99
CA GLY A 48 -30.53 -6.92 -1.12
C GLY A 48 -31.92 -7.22 -1.70
N LYS A 49 -32.06 -7.61 -2.98
CA LYS A 49 -33.37 -7.97 -3.54
C LYS A 49 -33.89 -9.27 -2.94
N SER A 50 -35.19 -9.34 -2.69
CA SER A 50 -35.84 -10.45 -2.00
C SER A 50 -35.80 -11.76 -2.80
N TYR A 51 -35.75 -12.87 -2.06
CA TYR A 51 -35.86 -14.21 -2.63
C TYR A 51 -37.31 -14.65 -2.77
N THR A 52 -37.62 -15.30 -3.88
CA THR A 52 -38.92 -15.94 -4.12
C THR A 52 -38.69 -17.17 -4.96
N TRP A 53 -39.15 -18.33 -4.48
CA TRP A 53 -39.09 -19.58 -5.24
C TRP A 53 -39.73 -19.40 -6.63
N GLY A 54 -39.02 -19.76 -7.70
CA GLY A 54 -39.48 -19.52 -9.07
C GLY A 54 -39.17 -18.12 -9.62
N GLY A 55 -38.65 -17.20 -8.80
CA GLY A 55 -38.32 -15.83 -9.18
C GLY A 55 -37.26 -15.74 -10.29
N ASN A 56 -37.49 -14.87 -11.27
CA ASN A 56 -36.69 -14.77 -12.51
C ASN A 56 -36.17 -13.35 -12.80
N GLY A 57 -36.30 -12.42 -11.84
CA GLY A 57 -35.90 -11.02 -11.99
C GLY A 57 -36.90 -10.13 -12.74
N PRO A 58 -36.62 -8.81 -12.79
CA PRO A 58 -35.55 -8.15 -12.05
C PRO A 58 -35.92 -7.85 -10.58
N ASN A 59 -37.18 -8.00 -10.17
CA ASN A 59 -37.64 -7.53 -8.85
C ASN A 59 -37.43 -8.56 -7.73
N THR A 60 -37.60 -9.85 -8.02
CA THR A 60 -37.35 -10.96 -7.09
C THR A 60 -36.67 -12.12 -7.80
N PHE A 61 -35.94 -12.94 -7.05
CA PHE A 61 -35.13 -14.03 -7.62
C PHE A 61 -35.21 -15.32 -6.80
N ASP A 62 -35.11 -16.49 -7.46
CA ASP A 62 -34.52 -17.67 -6.81
C ASP A 62 -33.05 -17.84 -7.21
N CYS A 63 -32.35 -18.81 -6.62
CA CYS A 63 -30.91 -18.99 -6.82
C CYS A 63 -30.53 -19.15 -8.30
N SER A 64 -31.26 -20.01 -9.01
CA SER A 64 -31.01 -20.30 -10.44
C SER A 64 -31.60 -19.25 -11.39
N GLY A 65 -32.68 -18.58 -11.01
CA GLY A 65 -33.26 -17.44 -11.72
C GLY A 65 -32.35 -16.21 -11.63
N TYR A 66 -31.69 -16.01 -10.49
CA TYR A 66 -30.67 -14.99 -10.30
C TYR A 66 -29.46 -15.22 -11.23
N THR A 67 -28.83 -16.39 -11.17
CA THR A 67 -27.68 -16.69 -12.03
C THR A 67 -28.05 -16.60 -13.51
N LYS A 68 -29.24 -17.09 -13.89
CA LYS A 68 -29.73 -16.97 -15.28
C LYS A 68 -29.90 -15.52 -15.71
N TYR A 69 -30.49 -14.68 -14.86
CA TYR A 69 -30.68 -13.26 -15.16
C TYR A 69 -29.34 -12.54 -15.32
N VAL A 70 -28.39 -12.79 -14.41
CA VAL A 70 -27.06 -12.15 -14.43
C VAL A 70 -26.26 -12.56 -15.66
N PHE A 71 -26.27 -13.85 -16.03
CA PHE A 71 -25.59 -14.32 -17.24
C PHE A 71 -26.22 -13.74 -18.52
N GLN A 72 -27.56 -13.68 -18.58
CA GLN A 72 -28.26 -13.16 -19.74
C GLN A 72 -28.07 -11.65 -19.92
N ASN A 73 -28.18 -10.86 -18.85
CA ASN A 73 -28.15 -9.40 -18.92
C ASN A 73 -26.74 -8.82 -18.77
N GLY A 74 -25.84 -9.53 -18.08
CA GLY A 74 -24.46 -9.09 -17.89
C GLY A 74 -23.56 -9.41 -19.08
N ILE A 75 -23.71 -10.59 -19.70
CA ILE A 75 -22.79 -11.06 -20.75
C ILE A 75 -23.49 -11.74 -21.94
N GLY A 76 -24.82 -11.65 -22.03
CA GLY A 76 -25.58 -12.21 -23.15
C GLY A 76 -25.57 -13.74 -23.25
N VAL A 77 -25.24 -14.46 -22.17
CA VAL A 77 -25.17 -15.93 -22.16
C VAL A 77 -26.45 -16.51 -21.58
N SER A 78 -27.14 -17.33 -22.37
CA SER A 78 -28.32 -18.04 -21.91
C SER A 78 -27.92 -19.33 -21.20
N ILE A 79 -28.43 -19.54 -19.99
CA ILE A 79 -28.20 -20.75 -19.19
C ILE A 79 -29.53 -21.39 -18.75
N PRO A 80 -29.56 -22.69 -18.45
CA PRO A 80 -30.78 -23.39 -18.04
C PRO A 80 -31.46 -22.76 -16.82
N ARG A 81 -32.78 -22.94 -16.70
CA ARG A 81 -33.58 -22.32 -15.64
C ARG A 81 -33.31 -22.87 -14.24
N THR A 82 -33.06 -24.17 -14.11
CA THR A 82 -32.94 -24.83 -12.81
C THR A 82 -31.47 -24.99 -12.40
N SER A 83 -31.19 -24.96 -11.10
CA SER A 83 -29.84 -25.19 -10.55
C SER A 83 -29.25 -26.53 -11.01
N GLY A 84 -30.03 -27.61 -11.00
CA GLY A 84 -29.64 -28.92 -11.54
C GLY A 84 -29.41 -28.92 -13.05
N GLY A 85 -30.19 -28.14 -13.82
CA GLY A 85 -29.97 -27.95 -15.25
C GLY A 85 -28.67 -27.18 -15.55
N GLN A 86 -28.41 -26.10 -14.80
CA GLN A 86 -27.16 -25.34 -14.90
C GLN A 86 -25.96 -26.18 -14.52
N TYR A 87 -26.07 -27.00 -13.47
CA TYR A 87 -25.05 -27.97 -13.13
C TYR A 87 -24.82 -28.89 -14.33
N SER A 88 -25.84 -29.58 -14.82
CA SER A 88 -25.72 -30.55 -15.93
C SER A 88 -25.11 -29.95 -17.20
N ALA A 89 -25.40 -28.68 -17.51
CA ALA A 89 -24.87 -27.97 -18.67
C ALA A 89 -23.45 -27.40 -18.49
N SER A 90 -22.94 -27.32 -17.26
CA SER A 90 -21.62 -26.73 -16.97
C SER A 90 -20.46 -27.71 -17.20
N THR A 91 -19.30 -27.17 -17.58
CA THR A 91 -18.03 -27.90 -17.52
C THR A 91 -17.59 -28.01 -16.07
N LYS A 92 -17.47 -29.23 -15.52
CA LYS A 92 -17.05 -29.45 -14.13
C LYS A 92 -15.61 -29.05 -13.92
N ILE A 93 -15.35 -28.31 -12.86
CA ILE A 93 -14.00 -27.87 -12.49
C ILE A 93 -13.76 -28.08 -11.00
N SER A 94 -12.50 -28.32 -10.63
CA SER A 94 -12.13 -28.41 -9.22
C SER A 94 -12.17 -27.02 -8.56
N ARG A 95 -12.22 -27.00 -7.23
CA ARG A 95 -12.13 -25.75 -6.45
C ARG A 95 -10.84 -24.96 -6.73
N SER A 96 -9.73 -25.64 -7.00
CA SER A 96 -8.46 -25.00 -7.37
C SER A 96 -8.44 -24.44 -8.80
N GLN A 97 -9.34 -24.90 -9.67
CA GLN A 97 -9.51 -24.41 -11.04
C GLN A 97 -10.64 -23.37 -11.17
N ALA A 98 -11.36 -23.11 -10.08
CA ALA A 98 -12.45 -22.15 -10.04
C ALA A 98 -11.91 -20.74 -10.24
N LYS A 99 -12.48 -20.05 -11.23
CA LYS A 99 -12.22 -18.67 -11.59
C LYS A 99 -13.45 -17.82 -11.32
N GLN A 100 -13.23 -16.54 -11.15
CA GLN A 100 -14.29 -15.54 -11.05
C GLN A 100 -15.28 -15.67 -12.22
N GLY A 101 -16.57 -15.74 -11.89
CA GLY A 101 -17.68 -15.94 -12.84
C GLY A 101 -18.08 -17.41 -13.08
N ASP A 102 -17.35 -18.39 -12.56
CA ASP A 102 -17.83 -19.77 -12.52
C ASP A 102 -19.01 -19.93 -11.56
N LEU A 103 -19.82 -20.97 -11.72
CA LEU A 103 -20.91 -21.29 -10.79
C LEU A 103 -20.43 -22.26 -9.71
N VAL A 104 -20.92 -22.11 -8.49
CA VAL A 104 -20.75 -23.05 -7.37
C VAL A 104 -22.09 -23.66 -7.01
N PHE A 105 -22.12 -24.98 -6.82
CA PHE A 105 -23.35 -25.76 -6.67
C PHE A 105 -23.38 -26.53 -5.36
N PHE A 106 -24.57 -26.64 -4.78
CA PHE A 106 -24.79 -27.27 -3.48
C PHE A 106 -25.93 -28.29 -3.50
N ASP A 107 -25.81 -29.33 -2.69
CA ASP A 107 -26.81 -30.40 -2.52
C ASP A 107 -27.13 -30.59 -1.05
N TYR A 108 -28.41 -30.60 -0.71
CA TYR A 108 -28.93 -30.73 0.65
C TYR A 108 -29.52 -32.13 0.93
N GLY A 109 -29.19 -33.12 0.10
CA GLY A 109 -29.54 -34.54 0.26
C GLY A 109 -30.47 -35.13 -0.80
N SER A 110 -30.89 -34.35 -1.80
CA SER A 110 -31.83 -34.78 -2.85
C SER A 110 -31.45 -34.32 -4.26
N GLY A 111 -30.18 -33.97 -4.46
CA GLY A 111 -29.65 -33.42 -5.69
C GLY A 111 -29.37 -31.92 -5.58
N ILE A 112 -28.92 -31.30 -6.68
CA ILE A 112 -28.51 -29.89 -6.68
C ILE A 112 -29.67 -28.98 -6.25
N ALA A 113 -29.53 -28.39 -5.07
CA ALA A 113 -30.54 -27.60 -4.38
C ALA A 113 -30.25 -26.09 -4.44
N HIS A 114 -28.98 -25.69 -4.62
CA HIS A 114 -28.60 -24.27 -4.67
C HIS A 114 -27.47 -24.00 -5.67
N VAL A 115 -27.39 -22.75 -6.13
CA VAL A 115 -26.33 -22.27 -7.03
C VAL A 115 -25.98 -20.81 -6.73
N GLY A 116 -24.71 -20.47 -6.83
CA GLY A 116 -24.21 -19.10 -6.76
C GLY A 116 -23.14 -18.82 -7.82
N ILE A 117 -22.84 -17.55 -8.06
CA ILE A 117 -21.73 -17.13 -8.94
C ILE A 117 -20.50 -16.94 -8.06
N TYR A 118 -19.43 -17.68 -8.34
CA TYR A 118 -18.15 -17.57 -7.66
C TYR A 118 -17.46 -16.25 -8.01
N ILE A 119 -17.08 -15.47 -7.01
CA ILE A 119 -16.49 -14.13 -7.18
C ILE A 119 -15.04 -14.07 -6.69
N GLY A 120 -14.39 -15.22 -6.52
CA GLY A 120 -13.02 -15.33 -6.03
C GLY A 120 -12.94 -15.39 -4.50
N ASN A 121 -11.76 -15.61 -3.95
CA ASN A 121 -11.49 -15.61 -2.50
C ASN A 121 -12.42 -16.49 -1.66
N ASN A 122 -12.88 -17.64 -2.19
CA ASN A 122 -13.88 -18.50 -1.53
C ASN A 122 -15.21 -17.77 -1.26
N GLN A 123 -15.60 -16.80 -2.08
CA GLN A 123 -16.88 -16.10 -1.96
C GLN A 123 -17.78 -16.37 -3.17
N MET A 124 -19.08 -16.33 -2.94
CA MET A 124 -20.09 -16.34 -4.00
C MET A 124 -21.06 -15.18 -3.82
N ILE A 125 -21.65 -14.73 -4.93
CA ILE A 125 -22.87 -13.92 -4.92
C ILE A 125 -24.04 -14.79 -5.37
N ASN A 126 -25.13 -14.78 -4.59
CA ASN A 126 -26.28 -15.66 -4.83
C ASN A 126 -27.57 -15.03 -4.28
N ALA A 127 -28.72 -15.62 -4.64
CA ALA A 127 -30.02 -15.33 -4.03
C ALA A 127 -30.44 -16.50 -3.14
N GLN A 128 -30.77 -16.23 -1.87
CA GLN A 128 -31.27 -17.20 -0.88
C GLN A 128 -32.34 -16.56 0.00
N ASP A 129 -32.93 -17.28 0.96
CA ASP A 129 -34.07 -16.78 1.77
C ASP A 129 -33.93 -15.34 2.31
N ASN A 130 -32.71 -14.91 2.66
CA ASN A 130 -32.40 -13.55 3.13
C ASN A 130 -32.12 -12.53 2.01
N GLY A 131 -32.46 -12.85 0.76
CA GLY A 131 -32.24 -12.04 -0.44
C GLY A 131 -30.94 -12.33 -1.19
N VAL A 132 -30.62 -11.46 -2.14
CA VAL A 132 -29.36 -11.50 -2.89
C VAL A 132 -28.22 -10.95 -2.02
N MET A 133 -27.22 -11.77 -1.75
CA MET A 133 -26.10 -11.41 -0.89
C MET A 133 -24.80 -12.09 -1.31
N ILE A 134 -23.71 -11.68 -0.67
CA ILE A 134 -22.40 -12.29 -0.82
C ILE A 134 -22.14 -13.19 0.39
N ASP A 135 -21.86 -14.45 0.12
CA ASP A 135 -21.61 -15.48 1.13
C ASP A 135 -20.20 -16.06 1.01
N ASN A 136 -19.63 -16.42 2.16
CA ASN A 136 -18.32 -17.07 2.23
C ASN A 136 -18.48 -18.59 2.20
N LEU A 137 -17.91 -19.25 1.19
CA LEU A 137 -17.91 -20.69 0.97
C LEU A 137 -17.15 -21.48 2.05
N ASN A 138 -16.37 -20.80 2.90
CA ASN A 138 -15.71 -21.41 4.06
C ASN A 138 -16.59 -21.42 5.31
N ASN A 139 -17.77 -20.79 5.30
CA ASN A 139 -18.73 -20.95 6.39
C ASN A 139 -19.12 -22.44 6.53
N SER A 140 -19.29 -22.90 7.78
CA SER A 140 -19.63 -24.29 8.10
C SER A 140 -20.89 -24.78 7.40
N PHE A 141 -21.87 -23.91 7.13
CA PHE A 141 -23.06 -24.26 6.35
C PHE A 141 -22.69 -24.54 4.89
N TRP A 142 -22.11 -23.56 4.18
CA TRP A 142 -21.79 -23.68 2.76
C TRP A 142 -20.79 -24.78 2.47
N SER A 143 -19.68 -24.82 3.22
CA SER A 143 -18.59 -25.77 3.02
C SER A 143 -19.06 -27.24 3.10
N ARG A 144 -20.07 -27.53 3.94
CA ARG A 144 -20.63 -28.87 4.11
C ARG A 144 -21.39 -29.39 2.89
N TYR A 145 -22.01 -28.50 2.11
CA TYR A 145 -22.96 -28.88 1.05
C TYR A 145 -22.43 -28.62 -0.36
N ILE A 146 -21.20 -28.13 -0.54
CA ILE A 146 -20.60 -27.93 -1.86
C ILE A 146 -20.45 -29.27 -2.58
N VAL A 147 -21.07 -29.37 -3.75
CA VAL A 147 -20.89 -30.50 -4.68
C VAL A 147 -19.72 -30.23 -5.62
N GLY A 148 -19.58 -29.00 -6.09
CA GLY A 148 -18.49 -28.63 -6.99
C GLY A 148 -18.75 -27.32 -7.72
N PHE A 149 -17.81 -27.00 -8.61
CA PHE A 149 -17.83 -25.78 -9.42
C PHE A 149 -18.09 -26.15 -10.88
N GLY A 150 -18.72 -25.25 -11.62
CA GLY A 150 -19.03 -25.44 -13.03
C GLY A 150 -18.85 -24.18 -13.85
N ARG A 151 -18.13 -24.27 -14.96
CA ARG A 151 -17.92 -23.19 -15.92
C ARG A 151 -18.97 -23.25 -17.03
N MET A 152 -19.76 -22.18 -17.17
CA MET A 152 -20.81 -22.08 -18.21
C MET A 152 -20.28 -21.57 -19.55
N THR A 153 -19.33 -20.64 -19.50
CA THR A 153 -18.65 -20.09 -20.68
C THR A 153 -17.24 -19.68 -20.26
N ASN A 154 -16.33 -19.57 -21.21
CA ASN A 154 -15.10 -18.81 -20.98
C ASN A 154 -15.47 -17.32 -20.96
N LEU A 155 -15.04 -16.63 -19.92
CA LEU A 155 -15.13 -15.17 -19.85
C LEU A 155 -13.86 -14.57 -20.46
N GLU A 156 -14.04 -13.47 -21.15
CA GLU A 156 -12.97 -12.60 -21.61
C GLU A 156 -12.35 -11.95 -20.37
N GLU A 157 -11.07 -12.23 -20.10
CA GLU A 157 -10.32 -11.48 -19.09
C GLU A 157 -10.28 -10.00 -19.52
N PRO A 158 -10.27 -9.02 -18.58
CA PRO A 158 -10.18 -7.61 -18.96
C PRO A 158 -9.00 -7.41 -19.92
N SER A 159 -9.29 -6.97 -21.14
CA SER A 159 -8.29 -6.91 -22.20
C SER A 159 -7.21 -5.92 -21.80
N LYS A 160 -5.98 -6.38 -21.61
CA LYS A 160 -4.80 -5.52 -21.62
C LYS A 160 -4.45 -5.11 -23.06
N GLY A 161 -5.09 -5.72 -24.06
CA GLY A 161 -4.97 -5.37 -25.46
C GLY A 161 -3.72 -5.96 -26.12
N LYS A 162 -3.45 -5.49 -27.34
CA LYS A 162 -2.20 -5.77 -28.05
C LYS A 162 -1.37 -4.51 -28.10
N GLU A 163 -0.11 -4.60 -27.72
CA GLU A 163 0.82 -3.47 -27.86
C GLU A 163 1.96 -3.85 -28.78
N THR A 164 2.46 -2.88 -29.55
CA THR A 164 3.72 -3.04 -30.27
C THR A 164 4.84 -2.56 -29.38
N LEU A 165 5.67 -3.48 -28.91
CA LEU A 165 6.81 -3.18 -28.06
C LEU A 165 8.11 -3.57 -28.75
N TYR A 166 9.21 -2.96 -28.32
CA TYR A 166 10.54 -3.19 -28.85
C TYR A 166 11.36 -3.97 -27.84
N ALA A 167 11.97 -5.06 -28.30
CA ALA A 167 12.79 -5.91 -27.45
C ALA A 167 14.05 -5.14 -26.97
N LYS A 168 14.24 -4.97 -25.66
CA LYS A 168 15.44 -4.33 -25.10
C LYS A 168 16.70 -5.20 -25.21
N ASN A 169 16.53 -6.50 -25.44
CA ASN A 169 17.57 -7.52 -25.62
C ASN A 169 17.11 -8.58 -26.63
N ASP A 170 17.97 -9.55 -26.97
CA ASP A 170 17.55 -10.74 -27.72
C ASP A 170 16.62 -11.59 -26.84
N LEU A 171 15.40 -11.84 -27.30
CA LEU A 171 14.38 -12.57 -26.55
C LEU A 171 14.13 -13.94 -27.18
N TYR A 172 14.22 -14.98 -26.38
CA TYR A 172 13.85 -16.33 -26.80
C TYR A 172 12.33 -16.46 -26.73
N ILE A 173 11.69 -16.48 -27.90
CA ILE A 173 10.27 -16.69 -28.02
C ILE A 173 10.04 -18.20 -28.16
N LEU A 174 9.28 -18.78 -27.24
CA LEU A 174 9.11 -20.22 -27.11
C LEU A 174 8.00 -20.76 -28.02
N LYS A 175 8.04 -22.06 -28.36
CA LYS A 175 7.02 -22.71 -29.20
C LYS A 175 5.67 -22.84 -28.52
N SER A 176 5.66 -22.96 -27.20
CA SER A 176 4.44 -22.90 -26.37
C SER A 176 4.71 -22.15 -25.07
N GLY A 177 3.67 -21.75 -24.34
CA GLY A 177 3.80 -21.15 -23.01
C GLY A 177 4.22 -22.18 -21.96
N ASN A 178 5.40 -22.78 -22.16
CA ASN A 178 6.01 -23.75 -21.27
C ASN A 178 7.53 -23.61 -21.42
N TRP A 179 8.22 -23.45 -20.29
CA TRP A 179 9.66 -23.29 -20.20
C TRP A 179 10.46 -24.38 -20.94
N ASN A 180 9.89 -25.58 -21.10
CA ASN A 180 10.55 -26.71 -21.76
C ASN A 180 10.24 -26.86 -23.26
N SER A 181 9.47 -25.95 -23.87
CA SER A 181 8.94 -26.14 -25.23
C SER A 181 9.95 -25.87 -26.37
N GLY A 182 11.16 -25.43 -26.02
CA GLY A 182 12.18 -25.02 -26.98
C GLY A 182 11.84 -23.69 -27.67
N THR A 183 12.83 -23.10 -28.33
CA THR A 183 12.70 -21.79 -28.98
C THR A 183 11.96 -21.91 -30.32
N ALA A 184 10.93 -21.10 -30.51
CA ALA A 184 10.28 -20.89 -31.81
C ALA A 184 11.15 -19.99 -32.69
N PHE A 185 11.57 -18.85 -32.15
CA PHE A 185 12.52 -17.94 -32.76
C PHE A 185 13.17 -17.05 -31.70
N THR A 186 14.32 -16.47 -32.06
CA THR A 186 14.96 -15.43 -31.26
C THR A 186 14.58 -14.08 -31.84
N LEU A 187 13.86 -13.27 -31.07
CA LEU A 187 13.55 -11.89 -31.42
C LEU A 187 14.76 -11.03 -31.09
N ALA A 188 15.44 -10.51 -32.11
CA ALA A 188 16.64 -9.70 -31.90
C ALA A 188 16.32 -8.40 -31.15
N LYS A 189 17.26 -7.92 -30.34
CA LYS A 189 17.21 -6.60 -29.69
C LYS A 189 16.84 -5.51 -30.69
N GLY A 190 15.97 -4.59 -30.26
CA GLY A 190 15.44 -3.47 -31.05
C GLY A 190 14.34 -3.86 -32.03
N SER A 191 14.08 -5.16 -32.22
CA SER A 191 12.99 -5.62 -33.09
C SER A 191 11.64 -5.32 -32.45
N ALA A 192 10.72 -4.83 -33.27
CA ALA A 192 9.32 -4.67 -32.88
C ALA A 192 8.64 -6.03 -32.82
N ALA A 193 7.82 -6.24 -31.80
CA ALA A 193 6.89 -7.35 -31.74
C ALA A 193 5.55 -6.88 -31.17
N VAL A 194 4.48 -7.46 -31.69
CA VAL A 194 3.14 -7.31 -31.14
C VAL A 194 3.01 -8.30 -29.99
N ILE A 195 2.83 -7.77 -28.79
CA ILE A 195 2.57 -8.54 -27.58
C ILE A 195 1.07 -8.58 -27.38
N ASP A 196 0.52 -9.78 -27.41
CA ASP A 196 -0.90 -10.03 -27.21
C ASP A 196 -1.07 -10.43 -25.74
N PHE A 197 -1.33 -9.44 -24.90
CA PHE A 197 -1.48 -9.62 -23.45
C PHE A 197 -2.71 -10.45 -23.09
N ASP A 198 -3.63 -10.58 -24.03
CA ASP A 198 -4.89 -11.30 -23.88
C ASP A 198 -4.75 -12.77 -24.31
N ARG A 199 -3.75 -13.11 -25.13
CA ARG A 199 -3.42 -14.47 -25.52
C ARG A 199 -2.28 -15.02 -24.66
N THR A 200 -2.64 -15.69 -23.55
CA THR A 200 -1.67 -16.28 -22.60
C THR A 200 -1.69 -17.80 -22.52
N GLN A 201 -0.56 -18.40 -22.14
CA GLN A 201 -0.41 -19.83 -21.81
C GLN A 201 0.56 -19.97 -20.62
N ASN A 202 0.12 -20.54 -19.49
CA ASN A 202 0.90 -20.74 -18.25
C ASN A 202 1.75 -19.51 -17.81
N GLY A 203 1.20 -18.31 -17.93
CA GLY A 203 1.90 -17.07 -17.57
C GLY A 203 2.79 -16.48 -18.67
N PHE A 204 2.84 -17.10 -19.85
CA PHE A 204 3.47 -16.55 -21.04
C PHE A 204 2.45 -15.77 -21.88
N VAL A 205 2.84 -14.65 -22.44
CA VAL A 205 2.09 -13.90 -23.45
C VAL A 205 2.50 -14.30 -24.85
N HIS A 206 1.57 -14.22 -25.77
CA HIS A 206 1.84 -14.48 -27.17
C HIS A 206 2.57 -13.30 -27.80
N VAL A 207 3.64 -13.60 -28.54
CA VAL A 207 4.50 -12.63 -29.20
C VAL A 207 4.50 -12.90 -30.70
N LYS A 208 4.28 -11.86 -31.49
CA LYS A 208 4.34 -11.94 -32.96
C LYS A 208 5.29 -10.89 -33.51
N SER A 209 6.26 -11.30 -34.32
CA SER A 209 7.13 -10.38 -35.06
C SER A 209 7.19 -10.81 -36.53
N GLY A 210 6.66 -9.97 -37.43
CA GLY A 210 6.48 -10.33 -38.83
C GLY A 210 5.59 -11.58 -39.00
N THR A 211 6.15 -12.62 -39.64
CA THR A 211 5.50 -13.92 -39.84
C THR A 211 5.77 -14.94 -38.72
N GLN A 212 6.67 -14.61 -37.79
CA GLN A 212 7.05 -15.50 -36.69
C GLN A 212 6.16 -15.24 -35.47
N GLU A 213 5.76 -16.32 -34.79
CA GLU A 213 4.93 -16.26 -33.58
C GLU A 213 5.36 -17.31 -32.54
N GLY A 214 5.07 -17.02 -31.27
CA GLY A 214 5.37 -17.90 -30.15
C GLY A 214 5.05 -17.24 -28.81
N TRP A 215 5.72 -17.65 -27.73
CA TRP A 215 5.32 -17.36 -26.36
C TRP A 215 6.47 -16.81 -25.51
N TYR A 216 6.21 -15.81 -24.67
CA TYR A 216 7.20 -15.14 -23.83
C TYR A 216 6.72 -14.92 -22.40
N SER A 217 7.53 -15.22 -21.39
CA SER A 217 7.14 -15.24 -19.96
C SER A 217 7.07 -13.87 -19.28
N GLY A 218 7.35 -12.77 -19.98
CA GLY A 218 7.61 -11.46 -19.37
C GLY A 218 6.77 -10.31 -19.90
N ALA A 219 5.44 -10.44 -19.84
CA ALA A 219 4.53 -9.41 -20.35
C ALA A 219 4.72 -8.03 -19.65
N MET A 220 4.95 -8.02 -18.33
CA MET A 220 5.16 -6.79 -17.54
C MET A 220 6.63 -6.58 -17.16
N ASP A 221 7.53 -7.10 -17.98
CA ASP A 221 8.96 -7.26 -17.67
C ASP A 221 9.77 -6.05 -18.19
N PRO A 222 10.79 -5.55 -17.46
CA PRO A 222 11.71 -4.50 -17.90
C PRO A 222 12.40 -4.70 -19.26
N TYR A 223 12.19 -5.82 -19.97
CA TYR A 223 12.80 -6.15 -21.28
C TYR A 223 12.02 -5.66 -22.50
N TRP A 224 10.85 -5.04 -22.32
CA TRP A 224 10.11 -4.39 -23.41
C TRP A 224 10.18 -2.87 -23.30
N SER A 225 10.23 -2.19 -24.44
CA SER A 225 10.21 -0.73 -24.57
C SER A 225 9.02 -0.29 -25.41
N GLU A 226 8.31 0.76 -24.98
CA GLU A 226 7.26 1.42 -25.77
C GLU A 226 7.86 2.23 -26.93
N THR A 227 9.12 2.67 -26.80
CA THR A 227 9.83 3.43 -27.83
C THR A 227 10.80 2.55 -28.62
N LYS A 228 10.88 2.81 -29.93
CA LYS A 228 11.77 2.09 -30.85
C LYS A 228 13.21 2.27 -30.43
N ILE A 229 13.86 1.16 -30.09
CA ILE A 229 15.28 1.14 -29.78
C ILE A 229 16.02 1.14 -31.11
N VAL A 230 16.65 2.26 -31.44
CA VAL A 230 17.55 2.35 -32.59
C VAL A 230 18.80 1.54 -32.24
N ASN A 231 19.20 0.63 -33.13
CA ASN A 231 20.32 -0.29 -32.93
C ASN A 231 21.62 0.43 -32.59
N ASP A 232 21.93 0.53 -31.31
CA ASP A 232 23.32 0.64 -30.86
C ASP A 232 23.91 -0.77 -30.88
N LYS A 233 24.69 -1.07 -31.92
CA LYS A 233 25.61 -2.23 -31.93
C LYS A 233 26.49 -2.10 -30.69
N LYS A 234 26.27 -2.93 -29.67
CA LYS A 234 27.10 -2.89 -28.45
C LYS A 234 28.49 -3.47 -28.69
N GLY A 235 28.69 -4.40 -29.63
CA GLY A 235 30.01 -4.98 -29.95
C GLY A 235 30.64 -5.66 -28.73
N LYS A 236 31.95 -5.95 -28.81
CA LYS A 236 32.73 -6.27 -27.60
C LYS A 236 32.85 -5.04 -26.73
N LYS A 237 32.46 -5.14 -25.45
CA LYS A 237 32.60 -4.05 -24.47
C LYS A 237 33.44 -4.49 -23.29
N TRP A 238 34.26 -3.57 -22.79
CA TRP A 238 34.85 -3.71 -21.47
C TRP A 238 33.82 -3.33 -20.42
N LEU A 239 33.49 -4.28 -19.54
CA LEU A 239 32.52 -4.11 -18.47
C LEU A 239 33.09 -4.50 -17.13
N TYR A 240 32.55 -3.90 -16.06
CA TYR A 240 33.04 -4.12 -14.70
C TYR A 240 32.00 -4.86 -13.86
N ALA A 241 32.42 -5.92 -13.17
CA ALA A 241 31.52 -6.73 -12.38
C ALA A 241 30.93 -5.95 -11.18
N LYS A 242 29.61 -5.98 -10.97
CA LYS A 242 28.95 -5.38 -9.80
C LYS A 242 29.07 -6.21 -8.53
N ASN A 243 29.42 -7.50 -8.63
CA ASN A 243 29.67 -8.47 -7.56
C ASN A 243 30.71 -9.49 -8.00
N ASP A 244 31.11 -10.43 -7.15
CA ASP A 244 31.89 -11.60 -7.57
C ASP A 244 31.04 -12.47 -8.51
N LEU A 245 31.50 -12.69 -9.74
CA LEU A 245 30.80 -13.42 -10.80
C LEU A 245 31.49 -14.75 -11.08
N TYR A 246 30.71 -15.83 -11.15
CA TYR A 246 31.19 -17.14 -11.54
C TYR A 246 31.12 -17.26 -13.07
N ILE A 247 32.28 -17.35 -13.71
CA ILE A 247 32.40 -17.51 -15.16
C ILE A 247 32.53 -19.00 -15.45
N LEU A 248 31.63 -19.56 -16.25
CA LEU A 248 31.50 -20.99 -16.50
C LEU A 248 32.37 -21.47 -17.67
N LYS A 249 32.70 -22.77 -17.72
CA LYS A 249 33.50 -23.35 -18.81
C LYS A 249 32.78 -23.41 -20.16
N SER A 250 31.45 -23.45 -20.16
CA SER A 250 30.60 -23.41 -21.37
C SER A 250 29.30 -22.65 -21.07
N GLY A 251 28.52 -22.29 -22.09
CA GLY A 251 27.16 -21.72 -21.95
C GLY A 251 26.15 -22.74 -21.42
N SER A 252 26.42 -23.32 -20.24
CA SER A 252 25.59 -24.29 -19.55
C SER A 252 25.84 -24.22 -18.05
N TRP A 253 24.76 -24.15 -17.28
CA TRP A 253 24.75 -24.11 -15.81
C TRP A 253 25.45 -25.32 -15.16
N SER A 254 25.56 -26.45 -15.87
CA SER A 254 26.19 -27.67 -15.35
C SER A 254 27.70 -27.77 -15.61
N SER A 255 28.31 -26.79 -16.28
CA SER A 255 29.69 -26.94 -16.79
C SER A 255 30.81 -26.63 -15.79
N GLY A 256 30.45 -26.26 -14.55
CA GLY A 256 31.40 -25.86 -13.52
C GLY A 256 32.09 -24.52 -13.82
N SER A 257 32.80 -23.99 -12.82
CA SER A 257 33.49 -22.70 -12.93
C SER A 257 34.77 -22.82 -13.77
N SER A 258 34.94 -21.91 -14.73
CA SER A 258 36.22 -21.59 -15.38
C SER A 258 37.08 -20.75 -14.43
N PHE A 259 36.53 -19.63 -13.95
CA PHE A 259 37.15 -18.75 -12.95
C PHE A 259 36.10 -17.87 -12.27
N THR A 260 36.48 -17.20 -11.17
CA THR A 260 35.64 -16.19 -10.51
C THR A 260 36.18 -14.80 -10.83
N LEU A 261 35.38 -13.99 -11.54
CA LEU A 261 35.66 -12.58 -11.76
C LEU A 261 35.26 -11.78 -10.52
N LYS A 262 36.21 -11.11 -9.89
CA LYS A 262 35.96 -10.35 -8.66
C LYS A 262 35.16 -9.08 -8.91
N LYS A 263 34.38 -8.67 -7.92
CA LYS A 263 33.66 -7.39 -7.92
C LYS A 263 34.58 -6.25 -8.35
N TYR A 264 34.10 -5.42 -9.27
CA TYR A 264 34.74 -4.27 -9.91
C TYR A 264 35.93 -4.56 -10.85
N TYR A 265 36.24 -5.83 -11.12
CA TYR A 265 37.23 -6.16 -12.15
C TYR A 265 36.60 -6.08 -13.53
N ALA A 266 37.41 -5.62 -14.49
CA ALA A 266 37.01 -5.49 -15.88
C ALA A 266 37.09 -6.86 -16.58
N ALA A 267 36.13 -7.13 -17.45
CA ALA A 267 36.20 -8.21 -18.40
C ALA A 267 35.72 -7.71 -19.77
N LEU A 268 36.31 -8.26 -20.83
CA LEU A 268 35.83 -8.06 -22.18
C LEU A 268 34.62 -8.97 -22.37
N VAL A 269 33.44 -8.38 -22.46
CA VAL A 269 32.19 -9.09 -22.70
C VAL A 269 31.85 -8.97 -24.18
N ASP A 270 31.82 -10.10 -24.86
CA ASP A 270 31.46 -10.19 -26.26
C ASP A 270 29.97 -10.45 -26.39
N PHE A 271 29.22 -9.37 -26.58
CA PHE A 271 27.76 -9.41 -26.74
C PHE A 271 27.33 -10.05 -28.07
N ASP A 272 28.24 -10.14 -29.04
CA ASP A 272 27.97 -10.75 -30.34
C ASP A 272 28.29 -12.27 -30.33
N ARG A 273 29.05 -12.74 -29.32
CA ARG A 273 29.41 -14.16 -29.14
C ARG A 273 28.62 -14.77 -27.97
N THR A 274 27.48 -15.37 -28.29
CA THR A 274 26.57 -15.99 -27.31
C THR A 274 26.44 -17.50 -27.48
N GLN A 275 26.13 -18.20 -26.38
CA GLN A 275 25.82 -19.63 -26.37
C GLN A 275 24.75 -19.90 -25.30
N ASN A 276 23.57 -20.41 -25.70
CA ASN A 276 22.44 -20.75 -24.80
C ASN A 276 22.02 -19.61 -23.83
N GLY A 277 22.07 -18.36 -24.26
CA GLY A 277 21.76 -17.20 -23.42
C GLY A 277 22.91 -16.73 -22.51
N PHE A 278 24.09 -17.32 -22.62
CA PHE A 278 25.32 -16.86 -21.98
C PHE A 278 26.12 -16.00 -22.96
N VAL A 279 26.77 -14.97 -22.44
CA VAL A 279 27.75 -14.15 -23.19
C VAL A 279 29.15 -14.67 -22.92
N HIS A 280 30.01 -14.59 -23.94
CA HIS A 280 31.43 -14.88 -23.79
C HIS A 280 32.11 -13.76 -23.00
N VAL A 281 32.91 -14.16 -22.02
CA VAL A 281 33.63 -13.26 -21.11
C VAL A 281 35.11 -13.63 -21.12
N GLN A 282 35.96 -12.63 -21.33
CA GLN A 282 37.41 -12.79 -21.37
C GLN A 282 38.12 -11.84 -20.40
N VAL A 283 39.11 -12.35 -19.67
CA VAL A 283 40.00 -11.60 -18.77
C VAL A 283 41.42 -12.08 -19.00
N GLY A 284 42.21 -11.32 -19.77
CA GLY A 284 43.53 -11.76 -20.22
C GLY A 284 43.43 -13.06 -21.04
N ASP A 285 44.17 -14.09 -20.63
CA ASP A 285 44.17 -15.43 -21.25
C ASP A 285 43.04 -16.34 -20.72
N GLN A 286 42.29 -15.90 -19.71
CA GLN A 286 41.16 -16.65 -19.16
C GLN A 286 39.88 -16.32 -19.91
N GLU A 287 39.16 -17.36 -20.35
CA GLU A 287 37.89 -17.24 -21.05
C GLU A 287 36.81 -18.12 -20.42
N GLY A 288 35.56 -17.73 -20.61
CA GLY A 288 34.42 -18.56 -20.27
C GLY A 288 33.10 -17.86 -20.58
N TRP A 289 32.04 -18.30 -19.90
CA TRP A 289 30.67 -17.96 -20.24
C TRP A 289 29.90 -17.48 -19.02
N TYR A 290 29.19 -16.37 -19.14
CA TYR A 290 28.41 -15.80 -18.03
C TYR A 290 26.94 -15.67 -18.39
N SER A 291 26.07 -16.11 -17.49
CA SER A 291 24.61 -16.12 -17.67
C SER A 291 23.95 -14.75 -17.55
N GLY A 292 24.71 -13.72 -17.15
CA GLY A 292 24.21 -12.36 -17.00
C GLY A 292 24.60 -11.47 -18.17
N ALA A 293 24.19 -11.85 -19.38
CA ALA A 293 24.06 -10.92 -20.52
C ALA A 293 23.08 -9.77 -20.22
N ILE A 294 22.34 -9.91 -19.11
CA ILE A 294 21.44 -8.96 -18.49
C ILE A 294 22.29 -7.93 -17.71
N ASP A 295 21.97 -6.64 -17.85
CA ASP A 295 22.72 -5.50 -17.31
C ASP A 295 22.60 -5.21 -15.77
N PRO A 296 21.96 -6.02 -14.88
CA PRO A 296 21.93 -5.63 -13.47
C PRO A 296 23.24 -5.93 -12.74
N TYR A 297 24.19 -6.67 -13.33
CA TYR A 297 25.44 -7.09 -12.68
C TYR A 297 26.73 -6.57 -13.31
N TRP A 298 26.65 -5.69 -14.31
CA TRP A 298 27.80 -5.04 -14.93
C TRP A 298 27.68 -3.52 -14.87
N TYR A 299 28.81 -2.82 -14.86
CA TYR A 299 28.88 -1.40 -15.16
C TYR A 299 29.50 -1.18 -16.55
N GLU A 300 28.89 -0.32 -17.37
CA GLU A 300 29.40 0.08 -18.70
C GLU A 300 30.62 0.99 -18.62
N GLU A 301 30.73 1.75 -17.54
CA GLU A 301 31.91 2.51 -17.18
C GLU A 301 32.48 1.91 -15.89
N LYS A 302 33.79 2.02 -15.70
CA LYS A 302 34.40 1.63 -14.43
C LYS A 302 33.67 2.38 -13.32
N PRO A 303 32.93 1.72 -12.41
CA PRO A 303 32.17 2.43 -11.37
C PRO A 303 33.18 3.27 -10.62
N ASN A 304 33.04 4.61 -10.71
CA ASN A 304 34.15 5.56 -10.68
C ASN A 304 35.29 5.11 -9.75
N THR A 305 36.14 4.27 -10.33
CA THR A 305 37.39 3.79 -9.79
C THR A 305 38.37 4.22 -10.86
N GLU A 306 38.45 5.55 -11.05
CA GLU A 306 39.76 6.17 -11.17
C GLU A 306 40.74 5.33 -10.35
N SER A 307 41.92 5.01 -10.88
CA SER A 307 43.00 4.64 -9.98
C SER A 307 43.11 5.82 -9.03
N LYS A 308 42.47 5.71 -7.86
CA LYS A 308 42.58 6.69 -6.81
C LYS A 308 44.04 6.77 -6.36
N GLY A 309 44.86 5.79 -6.78
CA GLY A 309 46.27 5.74 -6.51
C GLY A 309 46.43 5.76 -5.00
N LYS A 310 47.30 6.64 -4.56
CA LYS A 310 47.37 7.05 -3.17
C LYS A 310 46.45 8.25 -2.96
N MET A 311 45.38 8.07 -2.22
CA MET A 311 44.58 9.19 -1.73
C MET A 311 44.86 9.47 -0.28
N THR A 312 44.95 10.75 0.07
CA THR A 312 44.84 11.17 1.45
C THR A 312 43.37 11.22 1.83
N LEU A 313 42.95 10.30 2.69
CA LEU A 313 41.61 10.22 3.24
C LEU A 313 41.63 10.50 4.73
N TYR A 314 40.52 11.02 5.23
CA TYR A 314 40.30 11.23 6.66
C TYR A 314 39.39 10.12 7.15
N ALA A 315 39.86 9.37 8.15
CA ALA A 315 39.04 8.38 8.81
C ALA A 315 37.85 9.08 9.48
N LYS A 316 36.61 8.70 9.16
CA LYS A 316 35.43 9.31 9.80
C LYS A 316 35.29 8.87 11.27
N ASN A 317 35.83 7.70 11.62
CA ASN A 317 35.91 7.14 12.97
C ASN A 317 37.31 6.57 13.24
N ASP A 318 37.57 6.08 14.46
CA ASP A 318 38.79 5.32 14.76
C ASP A 318 38.80 4.00 13.96
N LEU A 319 39.85 3.74 13.17
CA LEU A 319 39.98 2.56 12.32
C LEU A 319 41.12 1.65 12.79
N TYR A 320 40.86 0.35 12.87
CA TYR A 320 41.89 -0.66 13.13
C TYR A 320 42.62 -1.01 11.83
N ILE A 321 43.91 -0.72 11.79
CA ILE A 321 44.77 -1.01 10.65
C ILE A 321 45.58 -2.26 10.99
N LEU A 322 45.47 -3.31 10.17
CA LEU A 322 46.06 -4.62 10.43
C LEU A 322 47.51 -4.70 9.94
N LYS A 323 48.31 -5.56 10.56
CA LYS A 323 49.71 -5.78 10.14
C LYS A 323 49.83 -6.44 8.76
N TYR A 324 48.91 -7.33 8.40
CA TYR A 324 48.83 -8.00 7.11
C TYR A 324 47.39 -7.93 6.57
N GLY A 325 47.22 -7.99 5.25
CA GLY A 325 45.90 -8.06 4.60
C GLY A 325 45.26 -9.44 4.78
N ASP A 326 44.91 -9.78 6.02
CA ASP A 326 44.21 -11.00 6.41
C ASP A 326 43.40 -10.71 7.68
N TRP A 327 42.17 -11.24 7.74
CA TRP A 327 41.24 -11.04 8.85
C TRP A 327 41.75 -11.58 10.19
N ASN A 328 42.69 -12.52 10.17
CA ASN A 328 43.30 -13.07 11.39
C ASN A 328 44.57 -12.30 11.83
N SER A 329 44.95 -11.23 11.13
CA SER A 329 46.14 -10.44 11.47
C SER A 329 45.91 -9.60 12.74
N GLN A 330 46.95 -9.48 13.57
CA GLN A 330 46.96 -8.52 14.67
C GLN A 330 46.94 -7.07 14.16
N SER A 331 46.45 -6.16 15.01
CA SER A 331 46.45 -4.71 14.74
C SER A 331 47.88 -4.17 14.67
N ALA A 332 48.19 -3.42 13.61
CA ALA A 332 49.41 -2.62 13.50
C ALA A 332 49.28 -1.31 14.29
N PHE A 333 48.15 -0.62 14.16
CA PHE A 333 47.80 0.59 14.91
C PHE A 333 46.31 0.95 14.77
N THR A 334 45.85 1.89 15.60
CA THR A 334 44.52 2.50 15.46
C THR A 334 44.66 3.90 14.87
N LEU A 335 44.13 4.10 13.66
CA LEU A 335 44.05 5.40 13.02
C LEU A 335 42.93 6.22 13.65
N LYS A 336 43.24 7.34 14.29
CA LYS A 336 42.24 8.17 14.97
C LYS A 336 41.34 8.92 13.99
N ALA A 337 40.07 9.11 14.34
CA ALA A 337 39.12 9.88 13.55
C ALA A 337 39.68 11.26 13.16
N ASN A 338 39.40 11.69 11.93
CA ASN A 338 39.89 12.91 11.29
C ASN A 338 41.42 13.00 11.15
N THR A 339 42.16 11.92 11.39
CA THR A 339 43.58 11.82 11.07
C THR A 339 43.72 11.49 9.58
N PRO A 340 44.50 12.27 8.81
CA PRO A 340 44.74 11.94 7.42
C PRO A 340 45.58 10.67 7.33
N ALA A 341 45.16 9.73 6.49
CA ALA A 341 45.94 8.58 6.10
C ALA A 341 45.97 8.47 4.57
N VAL A 342 47.11 8.08 4.04
CA VAL A 342 47.27 7.71 2.65
C VAL A 342 46.75 6.29 2.48
N VAL A 343 45.62 6.16 1.79
CA VAL A 343 45.06 4.87 1.37
C VAL A 343 45.55 4.61 -0.05
N ASP A 344 46.36 3.57 -0.18
CA ASP A 344 46.92 3.12 -1.45
C ASP A 344 46.02 2.04 -2.03
N PHE A 345 45.13 2.47 -2.93
CA PHE A 345 44.14 1.62 -3.57
C PHE A 345 44.76 0.64 -4.58
N ASP A 346 45.98 0.92 -5.03
CA ASP A 346 46.70 0.09 -5.99
C ASP A 346 47.54 -0.99 -5.29
N ARG A 347 47.88 -0.78 -4.00
CA ARG A 347 48.56 -1.77 -3.17
C ARG A 347 47.57 -2.57 -2.34
N THR A 348 47.15 -3.73 -2.86
CA THR A 348 46.18 -4.62 -2.22
C THR A 348 46.74 -5.98 -1.81
N GLN A 349 46.17 -6.59 -0.77
CA GLN A 349 46.47 -7.94 -0.30
C GLN A 349 45.18 -8.60 0.21
N ASN A 350 44.75 -9.71 -0.41
CA ASN A 350 43.51 -10.45 -0.08
C ASN A 350 42.24 -9.59 0.09
N GLY A 351 42.10 -8.54 -0.72
CA GLY A 351 40.96 -7.61 -0.64
C GLY A 351 41.10 -6.50 0.41
N PHE A 352 42.24 -6.40 1.09
CA PHE A 352 42.62 -5.27 1.93
C PHE A 352 43.46 -4.27 1.14
N VAL A 353 43.31 -2.98 1.43
CA VAL A 353 44.15 -1.90 0.90
C VAL A 353 45.22 -1.51 1.89
N HIS A 354 46.35 -1.05 1.39
CA HIS A 354 47.42 -0.55 2.23
C HIS A 354 47.11 0.87 2.73
N VAL A 355 47.26 1.10 4.03
CA VAL A 355 46.98 2.38 4.71
C VAL A 355 48.24 2.85 5.41
N LYS A 356 48.62 4.13 5.22
CA LYS A 356 49.76 4.76 5.87
C LYS A 356 49.37 6.08 6.53
N SER A 357 49.66 6.24 7.82
CA SER A 357 49.46 7.49 8.57
C SER A 357 50.74 7.86 9.30
N GLY A 358 51.38 8.97 8.90
CA GLY A 358 52.71 9.33 9.39
C GLY A 358 53.75 8.24 9.09
N THR A 359 54.35 7.70 10.16
CA THR A 359 55.34 6.60 10.09
C THR A 359 54.72 5.20 10.21
N GLN A 360 53.41 5.11 10.51
CA GLN A 360 52.71 3.84 10.71
C GLN A 360 52.07 3.37 9.40
N GLU A 361 52.12 2.07 9.12
CA GLU A 361 51.49 1.46 7.95
C GLU A 361 50.89 0.09 8.25
N GLY A 362 49.93 -0.33 7.43
CA GLY A 362 49.26 -1.62 7.52
C GLY A 362 48.12 -1.75 6.52
N TRP A 363 47.11 -2.57 6.82
CA TRP A 363 46.10 -3.03 5.86
C TRP A 363 44.67 -2.86 6.40
N TYR A 364 43.73 -2.45 5.53
CA TYR A 364 42.33 -2.21 5.87
C TYR A 364 41.37 -2.82 4.83
N SER A 365 40.30 -3.49 5.27
CA SER A 365 39.38 -4.24 4.39
C SER A 365 38.29 -3.40 3.72
N GLY A 366 38.20 -2.11 4.05
CA GLY A 366 37.05 -1.26 3.73
C GLY A 366 37.38 0.02 2.97
N ALA A 367 38.37 0.01 2.09
CA ALA A 367 38.94 1.19 1.43
C ALA A 367 37.96 2.25 0.87
N MET A 368 36.75 1.83 0.46
CA MET A 368 35.67 2.69 -0.06
C MET A 368 34.35 2.50 0.68
N ASP A 369 34.39 1.98 1.90
CA ASP A 369 33.22 1.96 2.75
C ASP A 369 32.90 3.36 3.28
N SER A 370 31.77 3.45 3.97
CA SER A 370 31.26 4.72 4.48
C SER A 370 32.17 5.37 5.54
N TYR A 371 33.26 4.70 6.00
CA TYR A 371 34.14 5.18 7.06
C TYR A 371 35.30 6.08 6.59
N TRP A 372 35.46 6.34 5.30
CA TRP A 372 36.46 7.28 4.77
C TRP A 372 35.85 8.56 4.19
N SER A 373 36.54 9.70 4.35
CA SER A 373 36.18 11.01 3.79
C SER A 373 37.32 11.58 2.95
N GLU A 374 37.01 12.18 1.80
CA GLU A 374 38.01 12.81 0.90
C GLU A 374 38.43 14.21 1.36
N THR A 375 37.56 14.90 2.10
CA THR A 375 37.86 16.17 2.73
C THR A 375 38.02 15.97 4.23
N LYS A 376 38.90 16.78 4.83
CA LYS A 376 38.94 16.93 6.29
C LYS A 376 37.54 17.38 6.69
N LEU A 377 36.88 16.59 7.53
CA LEU A 377 35.50 16.89 7.92
C LEU A 377 35.45 18.31 8.48
N ALA A 378 34.66 19.17 7.83
CA ALA A 378 34.43 20.52 8.31
C ALA A 378 33.81 20.41 9.71
N ASN A 379 34.22 21.27 10.63
CA ASN A 379 33.75 21.25 12.02
C ASN A 379 32.22 21.50 12.15
N GLU A 380 31.48 21.64 11.05
CA GLU A 380 30.03 21.90 11.02
C GLU A 380 29.15 20.63 10.92
N GLU A 381 29.71 19.45 10.61
CA GLU A 381 28.96 18.16 10.70
C GLU A 381 29.23 17.38 12.01
N LYS A 382 30.04 17.96 12.88
CA LYS A 382 30.52 17.43 14.15
C LYS A 382 29.76 18.05 15.32
N GLY A 383 28.56 17.56 15.53
CA GLY A 383 27.73 18.01 16.62
C GLY A 383 26.71 16.96 17.00
N LYS A 384 26.12 17.14 18.19
CA LYS A 384 25.02 16.29 18.64
C LYS A 384 23.83 16.44 17.68
N LYS A 385 23.38 15.34 17.06
CA LYS A 385 22.17 15.33 16.22
C LYS A 385 21.08 14.51 16.86
N TRP A 386 19.83 14.93 16.69
CA TRP A 386 18.68 14.11 17.00
C TRP A 386 18.43 13.14 15.84
N LEU A 387 18.55 11.84 16.11
CA LEU A 387 18.30 10.78 15.15
C LEU A 387 17.25 9.81 15.68
N TYR A 388 16.50 9.17 14.78
CA TYR A 388 15.44 8.23 15.13
C TYR A 388 15.84 6.80 14.76
N ALA A 389 15.74 5.87 15.70
CA ALA A 389 16.12 4.48 15.47
C ALA A 389 15.19 3.78 14.45
N LYS A 390 15.73 3.03 13.49
CA LYS A 390 14.94 2.20 12.54
C LYS A 390 14.57 0.84 13.10
N ASN A 391 15.25 0.39 14.15
CA ASN A 391 15.03 -0.85 14.88
C ASN A 391 15.27 -0.64 16.38
N ASP A 392 14.99 -1.64 17.21
CA ASP A 392 15.43 -1.60 18.62
C ASP A 392 16.97 -1.67 18.64
N LEU A 393 17.60 -0.63 19.18
CA LEU A 393 19.06 -0.50 19.25
C LEU A 393 19.54 -0.75 20.68
N PHE A 394 20.47 -1.68 20.82
CA PHE A 394 21.13 -1.93 22.10
C PHE A 394 22.21 -0.87 22.31
N ILE A 395 21.98 0.00 23.29
CA ILE A 395 22.92 1.06 23.67
C ILE A 395 23.77 0.51 24.82
N LEU A 396 25.08 0.43 24.64
CA LEU A 396 26.02 -0.21 25.56
C LEU A 396 26.51 0.75 26.66
N LYS A 397 26.91 0.21 27.82
CA LYS A 397 27.46 1.04 28.93
C LYS A 397 28.81 1.65 28.58
N SER A 398 29.57 1.00 27.70
CA SER A 398 30.82 1.50 27.15
C SER A 398 30.90 1.15 25.67
N GLY A 399 31.66 1.93 24.91
CA GLY A 399 31.93 1.65 23.49
C GLY A 399 32.83 0.44 23.34
N ASN A 400 32.34 -0.74 23.65
CA ASN A 400 33.03 -2.02 23.53
C ASN A 400 31.96 -3.10 23.29
N TRP A 401 32.16 -3.93 22.26
CA TRP A 401 31.24 -5.00 21.89
C TRP A 401 30.97 -6.01 23.01
N THR A 402 31.84 -6.14 24.00
CA THR A 402 31.66 -7.03 25.16
C THR A 402 30.98 -6.35 26.36
N SER A 403 30.57 -5.09 26.22
CA SER A 403 29.93 -4.31 27.29
C SER A 403 28.45 -4.67 27.43
N ASP A 404 27.95 -4.69 28.67
CA ASP A 404 26.52 -4.83 28.92
C ASP A 404 25.73 -3.69 28.27
N SER A 405 24.47 -3.95 27.94
CA SER A 405 23.54 -2.88 27.57
C SER A 405 23.35 -1.89 28.72
N SER A 406 23.52 -0.60 28.44
CA SER A 406 23.05 0.50 29.29
C SER A 406 21.53 0.55 29.24
N PHE A 407 20.97 0.60 28.03
CA PHE A 407 19.53 0.55 27.77
C PHE A 407 19.25 0.10 26.34
N THR A 408 17.98 -0.18 26.03
CA THR A 408 17.53 -0.42 24.65
C THR A 408 16.77 0.81 24.16
N LEU A 409 17.33 1.50 23.16
CA LEU A 409 16.60 2.54 22.45
C LEU A 409 15.56 1.86 21.54
N LYS A 410 14.28 2.11 21.80
CA LYS A 410 13.21 1.51 21.03
C LYS A 410 13.15 2.06 19.62
N LYS A 411 12.75 1.21 18.67
CA LYS A 411 12.48 1.59 17.29
C LYS A 411 11.60 2.85 17.23
N TYR A 412 11.98 3.78 16.37
CA TYR A 412 11.41 5.12 16.14
C TYR A 412 11.59 6.15 17.26
N TYR A 413 12.25 5.80 18.37
CA TYR A 413 12.56 6.79 19.40
C TYR A 413 13.76 7.63 18.97
N ALA A 414 13.68 8.91 19.31
CA ALA A 414 14.76 9.85 19.08
C ALA A 414 15.83 9.67 20.15
N ALA A 415 17.09 9.74 19.74
CA ALA A 415 18.20 9.91 20.64
C ALA A 415 19.10 11.02 20.15
N LEU A 416 19.70 11.72 21.10
CA LEU A 416 20.74 12.67 20.82
C LEU A 416 22.04 11.88 20.62
N VAL A 417 22.47 11.76 19.38
CA VAL A 417 23.69 11.06 19.01
C VAL A 417 24.81 12.08 18.94
N ASP A 418 25.80 11.91 19.82
CA ASP A 418 26.97 12.75 19.91
C ASP A 418 28.10 12.13 19.07
N PHE A 419 28.26 12.68 17.88
CA PHE A 419 29.30 12.26 16.94
C PHE A 419 30.71 12.70 17.35
N ASP A 420 30.82 13.61 18.31
CA ASP A 420 32.11 14.09 18.83
C ASP A 420 32.60 13.24 20.00
N ARG A 421 31.67 12.63 20.74
CA ARG A 421 31.97 11.72 21.85
C ARG A 421 31.96 10.28 21.34
N THR A 422 33.13 9.77 20.93
CA THR A 422 33.31 8.39 20.45
C THR A 422 34.21 7.54 21.35
N GLN A 423 33.96 6.23 21.38
CA GLN A 423 34.76 5.23 22.10
C GLN A 423 34.79 3.92 21.30
N ASN A 424 35.99 3.48 20.87
CA ASN A 424 36.22 2.28 20.04
C ASN A 424 35.26 2.11 18.84
N GLY A 425 34.97 3.19 18.11
CA GLY A 425 34.06 3.16 16.96
C GLY A 425 32.56 3.21 17.32
N PHE A 426 32.23 3.37 18.60
CA PHE A 426 30.89 3.66 19.06
C PHE A 426 30.72 5.17 19.25
N VAL A 427 29.54 5.68 18.89
CA VAL A 427 29.11 7.04 19.22
C VAL A 427 28.35 7.05 20.53
N HIS A 428 28.49 8.14 21.26
CA HIS A 428 27.70 8.35 22.46
C HIS A 428 26.26 8.67 22.09
N VAL A 429 25.33 8.04 22.81
CA VAL A 429 23.90 8.16 22.59
C VAL A 429 23.26 8.54 23.91
N GLN A 430 22.45 9.60 23.89
CA GLN A 430 21.75 10.11 25.05
C GLN A 430 20.23 10.17 24.80
N VAL A 431 19.46 9.69 25.77
CA VAL A 431 17.99 9.78 25.82
C VAL A 431 17.59 10.24 27.21
N GLY A 432 17.27 11.53 27.36
CA GLY A 432 17.06 12.13 28.68
C GLY A 432 18.30 12.00 29.56
N ASP A 433 18.13 11.38 30.74
CA ASP A 433 19.23 11.11 31.69
C ASP A 433 19.97 9.79 31.41
N GLN A 434 19.47 8.97 30.48
CA GLN A 434 20.12 7.73 30.09
C GLN A 434 21.18 8.00 29.03
N GLU A 435 22.37 7.44 29.23
CA GLU A 435 23.47 7.56 28.30
C GLU A 435 24.18 6.23 28.04
N GLY A 436 24.83 6.12 26.89
CA GLY A 436 25.62 4.95 26.53
C GLY A 436 26.20 5.07 25.13
N TRP A 437 26.51 3.93 24.51
CA TRP A 437 27.34 3.87 23.30
C TRP A 437 26.73 2.96 22.24
N TYR A 438 26.73 3.38 20.98
CA TYR A 438 26.17 2.62 19.85
C TYR A 438 27.15 2.53 18.67
N SER A 439 27.31 1.33 18.11
CA SER A 439 28.21 1.05 16.98
C SER A 439 27.50 1.26 15.64
N GLY A 440 27.22 2.51 15.30
CA GLY A 440 26.56 2.82 14.02
C GLY A 440 26.39 4.31 13.78
N ALA A 441 27.49 5.04 13.84
CA ALA A 441 27.51 6.50 13.71
C ALA A 441 26.90 7.02 12.39
N ILE A 442 27.03 6.26 11.28
CA ILE A 442 26.44 6.64 9.99
C ILE A 442 25.93 5.35 9.36
N ASP A 443 24.77 4.94 9.84
CA ASP A 443 24.28 3.57 9.72
C ASP A 443 22.89 3.57 9.07
N PRO A 444 22.58 2.64 8.14
CA PRO A 444 21.23 2.41 7.60
C PRO A 444 20.15 2.18 8.65
N TYR A 445 20.47 2.10 9.95
CA TYR A 445 19.53 1.96 11.06
C TYR A 445 19.11 3.26 11.76
N TRP A 446 19.46 4.45 11.26
CA TRP A 446 18.89 5.73 11.73
C TRP A 446 18.09 6.45 10.64
N TYR A 447 17.07 7.22 11.04
CA TYR A 447 16.44 8.26 10.23
C TYR A 447 16.94 9.64 10.68
N GLU A 448 17.30 10.49 9.72
CA GLU A 448 17.71 11.88 9.95
C GLU A 448 16.50 12.79 10.20
N GLU A 449 15.38 12.48 9.57
CA GLU A 449 14.10 13.14 9.82
C GLU A 449 13.21 12.24 10.68
N LYS A 450 12.27 12.86 11.41
CA LYS A 450 11.28 12.12 12.17
C LYS A 450 10.50 11.22 11.20
N PRO A 451 10.60 9.89 11.30
CA PRO A 451 9.86 9.01 10.41
C PRO A 451 8.36 9.32 10.54
N ASN A 452 7.61 9.34 9.44
CA ASN A 452 6.16 9.55 9.45
C ASN A 452 5.47 8.26 9.94
N VAL A 453 5.77 7.93 11.18
CA VAL A 453 5.24 6.80 11.91
C VAL A 453 4.43 7.40 13.05
N ARG A 454 3.15 7.06 13.09
CA ARG A 454 2.23 7.65 14.06
C ARG A 454 1.58 6.53 14.86
N THR A 455 1.43 6.75 16.16
CA THR A 455 0.50 5.95 16.95
C THR A 455 -0.89 6.49 16.67
N LEU A 456 -1.69 5.70 15.96
CA LEU A 456 -3.07 6.00 15.63
C LEU A 456 -3.99 5.03 16.35
N TYR A 457 -5.23 5.45 16.58
CA TYR A 457 -6.25 4.63 17.20
C TYR A 457 -7.26 4.21 16.15
N ALA A 458 -7.58 2.92 16.13
CA ALA A 458 -8.59 2.39 15.23
C ALA A 458 -9.96 3.00 15.58
N LYS A 459 -10.62 3.69 14.64
CA LYS A 459 -11.97 4.26 14.87
C LYS A 459 -13.04 3.18 15.01
N ASN A 460 -12.87 2.09 14.28
CA ASN A 460 -13.69 0.88 14.28
C ASN A 460 -12.77 -0.35 14.36
N ASP A 461 -13.31 -1.55 14.43
CA ASP A 461 -12.51 -2.76 14.24
C ASP A 461 -11.88 -2.75 12.83
N LEU A 462 -10.55 -2.78 12.75
CA LEU A 462 -9.81 -2.78 11.49
C LEU A 462 -9.20 -4.16 11.24
N TYR A 463 -9.38 -4.67 10.03
CA TYR A 463 -8.73 -5.90 9.60
C TYR A 463 -7.33 -5.60 9.10
N ILE A 464 -6.33 -6.11 9.82
CA ILE A 464 -4.93 -5.96 9.46
C ILE A 464 -4.49 -7.23 8.75
N LEU A 465 -3.94 -7.11 7.54
CA LEU A 465 -3.65 -8.22 6.63
C LEU A 465 -2.20 -8.73 6.78
N LYS A 466 -1.94 -10.00 6.46
CA LYS A 466 -0.59 -10.58 6.50
C LYS A 466 0.39 -10.00 5.46
N SER A 467 -0.10 -9.54 4.30
CA SER A 467 0.66 -8.82 3.28
C SER A 467 -0.14 -7.65 2.71
N GLY A 468 0.53 -6.66 2.10
CA GLY A 468 -0.12 -5.53 1.43
C GLY A 468 -0.76 -5.95 0.10
N ASP A 469 -1.83 -6.75 0.19
CA ASP A 469 -2.63 -7.26 -0.91
C ASP A 469 -4.06 -7.46 -0.38
N TRP A 470 -5.08 -6.98 -1.12
CA TRP A 470 -6.48 -7.09 -0.74
C TRP A 470 -6.96 -8.54 -0.55
N ASN A 471 -6.26 -9.51 -1.15
CA ASN A 471 -6.56 -10.94 -1.03
C ASN A 471 -5.77 -11.63 0.10
N SER A 472 -4.94 -10.89 0.83
CA SER A 472 -4.20 -11.43 1.96
C SER A 472 -5.15 -11.82 3.09
N GLN A 473 -4.84 -12.94 3.76
CA GLN A 473 -5.53 -13.30 5.00
C GLN A 473 -5.36 -12.20 6.06
N VAL A 474 -6.35 -12.06 6.92
CA VAL A 474 -6.28 -11.23 8.12
C VAL A 474 -5.19 -11.81 9.04
N ALA A 475 -4.17 -11.01 9.34
CA ALA A 475 -3.17 -11.30 10.36
C ALA A 475 -3.81 -11.21 11.75
N PHE A 476 -4.53 -10.11 12.01
CA PHE A 476 -5.30 -9.89 13.22
C PHE A 476 -6.36 -8.81 13.01
N THR A 477 -7.36 -8.76 13.89
CA THR A 477 -8.33 -7.65 13.94
C THR A 477 -7.88 -6.68 15.02
N LEU A 478 -7.50 -5.48 14.61
CA LEU A 478 -7.22 -4.37 15.53
C LEU A 478 -8.56 -3.82 16.02
N LYS A 479 -8.86 -4.03 17.30
CA LYS A 479 -10.13 -3.61 17.88
C LYS A 479 -10.25 -2.10 17.92
N ALA A 480 -11.48 -1.59 17.77
CA ALA A 480 -11.77 -0.16 17.92
C ALA A 480 -11.13 0.40 19.20
N ASN A 481 -10.59 1.61 19.11
CA ASN A 481 -9.87 2.35 20.15
C ASN A 481 -8.57 1.70 20.62
N THR A 482 -8.08 0.66 19.94
CA THR A 482 -6.77 0.07 20.23
C THR A 482 -5.68 0.88 19.52
N PRO A 483 -4.60 1.28 20.22
CA PRO A 483 -3.48 1.94 19.59
C PRO A 483 -2.76 0.98 18.64
N ALA A 484 -2.38 1.49 17.48
CA ALA A 484 -1.43 0.84 16.59
C ALA A 484 -0.42 1.85 16.07
N VAL A 485 0.81 1.39 15.93
CA VAL A 485 1.87 2.11 15.22
C VAL A 485 1.63 1.89 13.73
N VAL A 486 1.32 2.96 13.02
CA VAL A 486 1.14 2.97 11.56
C VAL A 486 2.38 3.61 10.94
N ASP A 487 3.07 2.86 10.10
CA ASP A 487 4.27 3.29 9.38
C ASP A 487 3.87 3.69 7.95
N PHE A 488 3.74 5.00 7.73
CA PHE A 488 3.32 5.54 6.43
C PHE A 488 4.42 5.49 5.37
N GLU A 489 5.67 5.26 5.78
CA GLU A 489 6.81 5.15 4.88
C GLU A 489 6.97 3.70 4.36
N ARG A 490 6.52 2.72 5.15
CA ARG A 490 6.55 1.30 4.77
C ARG A 490 5.26 0.90 4.05
N THR A 491 5.27 1.04 2.72
CA THR A 491 4.12 0.72 1.86
C THR A 491 4.31 -0.52 0.97
N GLN A 492 3.21 -1.20 0.66
CA GLN A 492 3.15 -2.32 -0.29
C GLN A 492 1.79 -2.31 -1.00
N ASN A 493 1.76 -2.13 -2.33
CA ASN A 493 0.54 -2.03 -3.17
C ASN A 493 -0.52 -1.04 -2.63
N GLY A 494 -0.10 0.09 -2.06
CA GLY A 494 -1.01 1.08 -1.47
C GLY A 494 -1.46 0.78 -0.03
N PHE A 495 -0.98 -0.31 0.59
CA PHE A 495 -1.16 -0.61 2.00
C PHE A 495 0.01 -0.06 2.82
N VAL A 496 -0.27 0.41 4.03
CA VAL A 496 0.72 0.80 5.04
C VAL A 496 0.91 -0.29 6.07
N TYR A 497 2.11 -0.39 6.62
CA TYR A 497 2.43 -1.34 7.67
C TYR A 497 1.84 -0.89 9.02
N VAL A 498 1.24 -1.82 9.75
CA VAL A 498 0.56 -1.60 11.02
C VAL A 498 1.04 -2.60 12.07
N LYS A 499 1.37 -2.12 13.26
CA LYS A 499 1.76 -2.94 14.41
C LYS A 499 1.00 -2.55 15.68
N SER A 500 0.42 -3.52 16.38
CA SER A 500 -0.23 -3.32 17.68
C SER A 500 0.18 -4.44 18.64
N GLY A 501 0.86 -4.08 19.73
CA GLY A 501 1.51 -5.05 20.62
C GLY A 501 2.51 -5.95 19.87
N ASN A 502 2.32 -7.27 19.97
CA ASN A 502 3.13 -8.28 19.28
C ASN A 502 2.57 -8.69 17.90
N GLN A 503 1.47 -8.08 17.46
CA GLN A 503 0.82 -8.39 16.18
C GLN A 503 1.17 -7.34 15.13
N GLU A 504 1.43 -7.79 13.91
CA GLU A 504 1.83 -6.93 12.79
C GLU A 504 1.19 -7.36 11.47
N GLY A 505 1.09 -6.42 10.53
CA GLY A 505 0.54 -6.66 9.21
C GLY A 505 0.36 -5.38 8.40
N TRP A 506 -0.59 -5.35 7.47
CA TRP A 506 -0.75 -4.33 6.45
C TRP A 506 -2.21 -3.85 6.36
N TYR A 507 -2.41 -2.54 6.18
CA TYR A 507 -3.73 -1.91 6.11
C TYR A 507 -3.80 -0.94 4.93
N SER A 508 -4.86 -1.02 4.13
CA SER A 508 -5.02 -0.26 2.88
C SER A 508 -5.40 1.21 3.04
N GLY A 509 -5.78 1.63 4.25
CA GLY A 509 -6.29 2.98 4.50
C GLY A 509 -5.25 3.94 5.06
N ALA A 510 -4.16 4.17 4.34
CA ALA A 510 -3.11 5.12 4.74
C ALA A 510 -3.59 6.59 4.85
N ILE A 511 -4.73 6.93 4.24
CA ILE A 511 -5.30 8.29 4.21
C ILE A 511 -6.82 8.20 4.53
N ASP A 512 -7.16 7.36 5.52
CA ASP A 512 -8.51 6.85 5.74
C ASP A 512 -9.20 7.52 6.95
N PRO A 513 -10.49 7.93 6.85
CA PRO A 513 -11.29 8.44 7.97
C PRO A 513 -11.54 7.45 9.12
N TYR A 514 -11.05 6.20 9.02
CA TYR A 514 -11.11 5.18 10.07
C TYR A 514 -9.91 5.14 11.04
N TRP A 515 -8.93 6.04 10.89
CA TRP A 515 -7.90 6.27 11.89
C TRP A 515 -8.16 7.54 12.70
N LEU A 516 -7.86 7.49 14.00
CA LEU A 516 -7.88 8.64 14.90
C LEU A 516 -6.45 9.01 15.27
N THR A 517 -6.13 10.31 15.24
CA THR A 517 -4.80 10.85 15.57
C THR A 517 -4.53 10.96 17.07
N GLU A 518 -5.57 10.80 17.89
CA GLU A 518 -5.50 10.83 19.35
C GLU A 518 -6.38 9.73 19.95
N ASN A 519 -6.04 9.27 21.16
CA ASN A 519 -6.81 8.26 21.86
C ASN A 519 -8.19 8.84 22.24
N PRO A 520 -9.31 8.29 21.74
CA PRO A 520 -10.63 8.78 22.12
C PRO A 520 -10.92 8.63 23.62
N ASN A 521 -10.19 7.75 24.32
CA ASN A 521 -10.31 7.56 25.77
C ASN A 521 -9.40 8.48 26.61
N VAL A 522 -8.42 9.16 26.02
CA VAL A 522 -7.52 10.06 26.78
C VAL A 522 -8.14 11.44 27.01
N ASN A 523 -9.06 11.87 26.14
CA ASN A 523 -9.77 13.16 26.28
C ASN A 523 -11.09 13.10 27.06
N LEU A 524 -11.52 11.90 27.49
CA LEU A 524 -12.77 11.66 28.22
C LEU A 524 -12.50 11.21 29.66
N LYS A 525 -11.62 11.91 30.39
CA LYS A 525 -11.51 11.76 31.86
C LYS A 525 -12.37 12.81 32.56
N GLY A 526 -12.92 12.45 33.72
CA GLY A 526 -13.78 13.32 34.50
C GLY A 526 -15.19 13.50 33.94
N LYS A 527 -15.96 14.33 34.63
CA LYS A 527 -17.31 14.72 34.20
C LYS A 527 -17.24 15.70 33.03
N LYS A 528 -17.97 15.42 31.96
CA LYS A 528 -18.08 16.30 30.78
C LYS A 528 -19.55 16.62 30.52
N THR A 529 -19.82 17.84 30.07
CA THR A 529 -21.13 18.20 29.51
C THR A 529 -21.13 17.86 28.02
N LEU A 530 -22.00 16.94 27.60
CA LEU A 530 -22.14 16.48 26.22
C LEU A 530 -23.58 16.64 25.76
N TYR A 531 -23.81 16.75 24.45
CA TYR A 531 -25.15 16.92 23.87
C TYR A 531 -25.52 15.73 22.99
N ALA A 532 -26.70 15.14 23.18
CA ALA A 532 -27.08 13.95 22.43
C ALA A 532 -27.20 14.25 20.92
N LYS A 533 -26.72 13.36 20.04
CA LYS A 533 -26.90 13.47 18.57
C LYS A 533 -28.25 12.91 18.09
N SER A 534 -28.86 12.04 18.90
CA SER A 534 -30.16 11.40 18.68
C SER A 534 -30.83 11.13 20.04
N ASP A 535 -32.05 10.61 20.06
CA ASP A 535 -32.64 10.12 21.31
C ASP A 535 -31.81 8.96 21.88
N LEU A 536 -31.42 9.04 23.15
CA LEU A 536 -30.60 8.05 23.84
C LEU A 536 -31.37 7.40 24.99
N TYR A 537 -31.35 6.07 25.03
CA TYR A 537 -31.97 5.29 26.09
C TYR A 537 -31.00 5.11 27.25
N ILE A 538 -31.33 5.69 28.41
CA ILE A 538 -30.51 5.65 29.61
C ILE A 538 -31.09 4.61 30.56
N LEU A 539 -30.29 3.61 30.94
CA LEU A 539 -30.72 2.44 31.69
C LEU A 539 -30.60 2.63 33.21
N LYS A 540 -31.33 1.82 34.00
CA LYS A 540 -31.31 1.87 35.47
C LYS A 540 -30.00 1.34 36.08
N SER A 541 -29.32 0.40 35.42
CA SER A 541 -27.99 -0.09 35.81
C SER A 541 -27.11 -0.31 34.58
N GLY A 542 -25.79 -0.39 34.77
CA GLY A 542 -24.84 -0.70 33.70
C GLY A 542 -24.91 -2.15 33.28
N ASN A 543 -26.06 -2.59 32.77
CA ASN A 543 -26.32 -3.93 32.25
C ASN A 543 -27.41 -3.85 31.18
N TRP A 544 -27.24 -4.60 30.10
CA TRP A 544 -28.16 -4.63 28.96
C TRP A 544 -29.57 -5.10 29.30
N ASP A 545 -29.71 -5.95 30.32
CA ASP A 545 -31.01 -6.47 30.75
C ASP A 545 -31.73 -5.54 31.75
N SER A 546 -31.15 -4.39 32.08
CA SER A 546 -31.77 -3.45 33.00
C SER A 546 -32.85 -2.61 32.33
N GLY A 547 -33.93 -2.33 33.06
CA GLY A 547 -35.01 -1.48 32.55
C GLY A 547 -34.57 -0.03 32.30
N LEU A 548 -35.37 0.70 31.51
CA LEU A 548 -35.11 2.10 31.18
C LEU A 548 -35.24 3.01 32.42
N SER A 549 -34.27 3.90 32.64
CA SER A 549 -34.34 5.00 33.61
C SER A 549 -35.06 6.20 32.98
N PHE A 550 -34.54 6.72 31.87
CA PHE A 550 -35.16 7.80 31.08
C PHE A 550 -34.65 7.81 29.64
N THR A 551 -35.27 8.63 28.78
CA THR A 551 -34.78 8.90 27.42
C THR A 551 -34.23 10.31 27.36
N LEU A 552 -32.94 10.47 27.04
CA LEU A 552 -32.35 11.77 26.76
C LEU A 552 -32.65 12.14 25.31
N LYS A 553 -33.37 13.24 25.09
CA LYS A 553 -33.76 13.68 23.75
C LYS A 553 -32.58 14.22 22.95
N ALA A 554 -32.63 14.06 21.63
CA ALA A 554 -31.63 14.61 20.72
C ALA A 554 -31.38 16.10 21.00
N TYR A 555 -30.11 16.52 20.93
CA TYR A 555 -29.58 17.86 21.15
C TYR A 555 -29.63 18.38 22.59
N TYR A 556 -30.13 17.61 23.56
CA TYR A 556 -30.11 17.97 24.98
C TYR A 556 -28.77 17.63 25.63
N ALA A 557 -28.39 18.46 26.60
CA ALA A 557 -27.17 18.30 27.37
C ALA A 557 -27.34 17.26 28.49
N ALA A 558 -26.29 16.49 28.74
CA ALA A 558 -26.14 15.67 29.93
C ALA A 558 -24.69 15.74 30.43
N ILE A 559 -24.53 15.54 31.74
CA ILE A 559 -23.24 15.30 32.35
C ILE A 559 -22.93 13.82 32.22
N VAL A 560 -21.88 13.49 31.47
CA VAL A 560 -21.36 12.13 31.34
C VAL A 560 -20.12 12.01 32.22
N ASP A 561 -20.19 11.10 33.18
CA ASP A 561 -19.11 10.82 34.11
C ASP A 561 -18.34 9.60 33.64
N PHE A 562 -17.22 9.86 32.98
CA PHE A 562 -16.37 8.83 32.42
C PHE A 562 -15.50 8.13 33.47
N ASP A 563 -15.41 8.68 34.68
CA ASP A 563 -14.70 8.05 35.79
C ASP A 563 -15.62 7.08 36.57
N ARG A 564 -16.95 7.23 36.42
CA ARG A 564 -17.96 6.36 37.04
C ARG A 564 -18.51 5.37 36.01
N THR A 565 -17.92 4.17 35.99
CA THR A 565 -18.28 3.09 35.05
C THR A 565 -18.84 1.84 35.72
N GLN A 566 -19.70 1.10 35.00
CA GLN A 566 -20.25 -0.19 35.42
C GLN A 566 -20.43 -1.09 34.19
N ASN A 567 -19.73 -2.24 34.14
CA ASN A 567 -19.75 -3.22 33.03
C ASN A 567 -19.65 -2.62 31.62
N GLY A 568 -18.81 -1.60 31.44
CA GLY A 568 -18.63 -0.91 30.15
C GLY A 568 -19.65 0.19 29.84
N PHE A 569 -20.55 0.49 30.76
CA PHE A 569 -21.46 1.65 30.70
C PHE A 569 -20.87 2.82 31.49
N VAL A 570 -21.16 4.04 31.04
CA VAL A 570 -20.85 5.29 31.76
C VAL A 570 -22.07 5.84 32.45
N HIS A 571 -21.86 6.51 33.57
CA HIS A 571 -22.91 7.20 34.29
C HIS A 571 -23.30 8.50 33.57
N VAL A 572 -24.60 8.71 33.39
CA VAL A 572 -25.18 9.89 32.71
C VAL A 572 -26.18 10.56 33.64
N GLN A 573 -26.07 11.89 33.78
CA GLN A 573 -26.98 12.71 34.56
C GLN A 573 -27.54 13.86 33.71
N ALA A 574 -28.86 13.99 33.65
CA ALA A 574 -29.56 15.10 33.01
C ALA A 574 -30.57 15.71 33.99
N GLY A 575 -30.26 16.89 34.52
CA GLY A 575 -31.03 17.49 35.62
C GLY A 575 -31.04 16.60 36.87
N ASN A 576 -32.24 16.22 37.33
CA ASN A 576 -32.46 15.35 38.49
C ASN A 576 -32.55 13.86 38.13
N GLN A 577 -32.40 13.50 36.84
CA GLN A 577 -32.46 12.12 36.38
C GLN A 577 -31.04 11.57 36.16
N GLU A 578 -30.82 10.32 36.56
CA GLU A 578 -29.54 9.63 36.41
C GLU A 578 -29.71 8.19 35.92
N GLY A 579 -28.66 7.63 35.34
CA GLY A 579 -28.64 6.24 34.88
C GLY A 579 -27.38 5.93 34.08
N TRP A 580 -27.43 4.87 33.27
CA TRP A 580 -26.27 4.27 32.62
C TRP A 580 -26.44 4.17 31.11
N TYR A 581 -25.38 4.50 30.37
CA TYR A 581 -25.39 4.48 28.90
C TYR A 581 -24.20 3.69 28.35
N SER A 582 -24.47 2.81 27.38
CA SER A 582 -23.47 1.93 26.74
C SER A 582 -22.64 2.62 25.66
N GLY A 583 -23.02 3.82 25.23
CA GLY A 583 -22.33 4.57 24.17
C GLY A 583 -21.34 5.60 24.70
N ALA A 584 -20.46 5.21 25.63
CA ALA A 584 -19.36 6.06 26.12
C ALA A 584 -18.35 6.47 25.02
N ILE A 585 -18.50 5.93 23.82
CA ILE A 585 -17.73 6.25 22.63
C ILE A 585 -18.48 7.40 21.91
N ASP A 586 -17.74 8.39 21.42
CA ASP A 586 -18.20 9.69 20.90
C ASP A 586 -19.11 9.73 19.62
N PRO A 587 -19.51 8.64 18.91
CA PRO A 587 -20.38 8.83 17.74
C PRO A 587 -21.77 9.41 18.04
N TYR A 588 -22.26 9.36 19.29
CA TYR A 588 -23.62 9.78 19.67
C TYR A 588 -23.72 11.08 20.49
N TRP A 589 -22.59 11.75 20.70
CA TRP A 589 -22.51 12.99 21.46
C TRP A 589 -21.88 14.12 20.65
N TYR A 590 -22.34 15.35 20.83
CA TYR A 590 -21.61 16.56 20.47
C TYR A 590 -20.84 17.06 21.69
N THR A 591 -19.58 17.46 21.49
CA THR A 591 -18.71 18.06 22.52
C THR A 591 -18.91 19.57 22.67
N VAL A 592 -19.59 20.18 21.71
CA VAL A 592 -20.04 21.57 21.73
C VAL A 592 -21.54 21.61 21.50
N SER A 593 -22.22 22.63 22.01
CA SER A 593 -23.65 22.81 21.77
C SER A 593 -23.91 22.87 20.26
N PRO A 594 -24.70 21.95 19.68
CA PRO A 594 -25.14 22.06 18.29
C PRO A 594 -26.16 23.21 18.12
N ASN A 595 -26.67 23.73 19.25
CA ASN A 595 -27.62 24.81 19.29
C ASN A 595 -26.88 26.14 19.15
N ALA A 596 -27.16 26.86 18.07
CA ALA A 596 -26.81 28.28 17.96
C ALA A 596 -28.02 29.12 18.39
N ALA A 597 -27.80 30.10 19.25
CA ALA A 597 -28.84 31.02 19.70
C ALA A 597 -29.10 32.08 18.62
N TYR A 598 -30.36 32.20 18.21
CA TYR A 598 -30.83 33.22 17.30
C TYR A 598 -31.91 34.04 17.97
N ILE A 599 -32.06 35.29 17.54
CA ILE A 599 -33.15 36.18 17.93
C ILE A 599 -34.15 36.22 16.78
N CYS A 600 -35.43 36.07 17.09
CA CYS A 600 -36.51 36.21 16.11
C CYS A 600 -36.60 37.68 15.67
N MET A 601 -36.39 37.95 14.38
CA MET A 601 -36.44 39.32 13.84
C MET A 601 -37.87 39.83 13.64
N LYS A 602 -38.85 38.92 13.67
CA LYS A 602 -40.28 39.18 13.59
C LYS A 602 -41.04 38.06 14.30
N ASP A 603 -42.36 38.15 14.38
CA ASP A 603 -43.20 37.02 14.79
C ASP A 603 -43.04 35.88 13.78
N VAL A 604 -42.67 34.69 14.27
CA VAL A 604 -42.33 33.53 13.45
C VAL A 604 -43.19 32.33 13.81
N ILE A 605 -43.64 31.61 12.77
CA ILE A 605 -44.31 30.33 12.89
C ILE A 605 -43.35 29.26 12.38
N PHE A 606 -43.09 28.26 13.22
CA PHE A 606 -42.32 27.09 12.86
C PHE A 606 -43.22 25.98 12.37
N ARG A 607 -42.77 25.32 11.31
CA ARG A 607 -43.47 24.25 10.59
C ARG A 607 -43.08 22.87 11.12
N ASP A 608 -43.97 21.90 11.01
CA ASP A 608 -43.70 20.50 11.42
C ASP A 608 -42.66 19.79 10.53
N ALA A 609 -42.46 20.25 9.29
CA ALA A 609 -41.49 19.67 8.35
C ALA A 609 -40.83 20.76 7.47
N PRO A 610 -39.67 20.48 6.85
CA PRO A 610 -38.88 21.45 6.07
C PRO A 610 -39.46 21.68 4.66
N GLN A 611 -40.75 22.00 4.59
CA GLN A 611 -41.46 22.33 3.36
C GLN A 611 -42.66 23.21 3.66
N TRP A 612 -43.10 23.97 2.65
CA TRP A 612 -44.31 24.76 2.77
C TRP A 612 -45.56 23.88 2.83
N GLY A 613 -46.62 24.39 3.49
CA GLY A 613 -47.93 23.71 3.54
C GLY A 613 -48.09 22.69 4.67
N THR A 614 -47.12 22.53 5.56
CA THR A 614 -47.23 21.64 6.72
C THR A 614 -47.88 22.35 7.91
N GLY A 615 -48.29 21.56 8.91
CA GLY A 615 -48.79 22.05 10.19
C GLY A 615 -47.77 22.89 10.96
N GLN A 616 -48.23 23.45 12.08
CA GLN A 616 -47.47 24.35 12.94
C GLN A 616 -46.91 23.60 14.15
N ALA A 617 -45.57 23.54 14.22
CA ALA A 617 -44.84 22.99 15.36
C ALA A 617 -44.83 23.95 16.55
N GLY A 618 -44.93 25.26 16.28
CA GLY A 618 -45.00 26.28 17.32
C GLY A 618 -44.77 27.68 16.77
N SER A 619 -44.76 28.68 17.65
CA SER A 619 -44.49 30.07 17.29
C SER A 619 -43.63 30.77 18.34
N ARG A 620 -42.93 31.83 17.91
CA ARG A 620 -42.18 32.75 18.77
C ARG A 620 -42.39 34.18 18.35
N LYS A 621 -42.38 35.09 19.32
CA LYS A 621 -42.53 36.52 19.12
C LYS A 621 -41.21 37.18 18.73
N GLN A 622 -41.30 38.33 18.07
CA GLN A 622 -40.13 39.17 17.79
C GLN A 622 -39.31 39.42 19.06
N GLY A 623 -38.00 39.28 18.97
CA GLY A 623 -37.06 39.44 20.09
C GLY A 623 -36.86 38.17 20.94
N GLU A 624 -37.72 37.16 20.82
CA GLU A 624 -37.53 35.90 21.53
C GLU A 624 -36.37 35.08 20.97
N GLN A 625 -35.72 34.34 21.87
CA GLN A 625 -34.59 33.49 21.50
C GLN A 625 -35.06 32.11 21.06
N VAL A 626 -34.39 31.59 20.04
CA VAL A 626 -34.56 30.23 19.56
C VAL A 626 -33.23 29.56 19.32
N ASN A 627 -33.22 28.24 19.48
CA ASN A 627 -32.04 27.42 19.28
C ASN A 627 -32.14 26.73 17.92
N VAL A 628 -31.30 27.14 16.98
CA VAL A 628 -31.15 26.46 15.69
C VAL A 628 -30.22 25.26 15.91
N VAL A 629 -30.73 24.07 15.58
CA VAL A 629 -30.06 22.79 15.81
C VAL A 629 -29.55 22.14 14.53
N GLY A 630 -29.86 22.72 13.37
CA GLY A 630 -29.38 22.23 12.08
C GLY A 630 -30.04 22.91 10.87
N LYS A 631 -29.73 22.41 9.67
CA LYS A 631 -30.35 22.81 8.41
C LYS A 631 -30.79 21.57 7.64
N GLU A 632 -31.95 21.63 7.00
CA GLU A 632 -32.53 20.52 6.24
C GLU A 632 -33.30 21.08 5.04
N ASN A 633 -32.95 20.66 3.82
CA ASN A 633 -33.62 21.08 2.57
C ASN A 633 -33.79 22.60 2.38
N GLY A 634 -32.84 23.41 2.87
CA GLY A 634 -32.92 24.88 2.80
C GLY A 634 -33.73 25.54 3.94
N TRP A 635 -34.08 24.78 4.97
CA TRP A 635 -34.78 25.26 6.17
C TRP A 635 -33.88 25.13 7.40
N LEU A 636 -33.96 26.11 8.30
CA LEU A 636 -33.43 26.06 9.65
C LEU A 636 -34.30 25.12 10.49
N LYS A 637 -33.65 24.15 11.13
CA LYS A 637 -34.25 23.25 12.12
C LYS A 637 -34.08 23.86 13.51
N VAL A 638 -35.16 24.01 14.25
CA VAL A 638 -35.22 24.75 15.51
C VAL A 638 -35.84 23.89 16.60
N SER A 639 -35.25 23.92 17.79
CA SER A 639 -35.80 23.25 18.98
C SER A 639 -36.72 24.18 19.76
N LEU A 640 -37.97 23.77 19.98
CA LEU A 640 -39.02 24.50 20.66
C LEU A 640 -39.52 23.71 21.88
N SER A 641 -38.95 23.98 23.06
CA SER A 641 -39.42 23.38 24.33
C SER A 641 -39.58 21.85 24.33
N GLY A 642 -38.80 21.12 23.52
CA GLY A 642 -38.86 19.66 23.39
C GLY A 642 -39.30 19.18 22.01
N ASP A 643 -39.97 20.02 21.23
CA ASP A 643 -40.43 19.72 19.88
C ASP A 643 -39.51 20.32 18.81
N ILE A 644 -39.56 19.76 17.60
CA ILE A 644 -38.79 20.24 16.45
C ILE A 644 -39.70 21.06 15.54
N GLY A 645 -39.25 22.25 15.17
CA GLY A 645 -39.89 23.09 14.17
C GLY A 645 -38.91 23.51 13.07
N TYR A 646 -39.46 23.89 11.91
CA TYR A 646 -38.71 24.28 10.72
C TYR A 646 -39.10 25.67 10.24
N LEU A 647 -38.12 26.44 9.78
CA LEU A 647 -38.34 27.78 9.20
C LEU A 647 -37.35 28.04 8.05
N PRO A 648 -37.68 28.79 6.97
CA PRO A 648 -36.76 28.96 5.84
C PRO A 648 -35.43 29.62 6.23
N ASP A 649 -34.33 29.15 5.66
CA ASP A 649 -33.00 29.73 5.86
C ASP A 649 -32.76 30.93 4.93
N ASP A 650 -33.57 31.98 5.10
CA ASP A 650 -33.58 33.16 4.23
C ASP A 650 -32.92 34.40 4.84
N GLY A 651 -32.44 34.29 6.08
CA GLY A 651 -31.82 35.40 6.82
C GLY A 651 -32.79 36.55 7.17
N GLN A 652 -34.10 36.40 6.97
CA GLN A 652 -35.12 37.43 7.27
C GLN A 652 -35.92 37.14 8.53
N HIS A 653 -35.91 35.88 9.00
CA HIS A 653 -36.70 35.45 10.14
C HIS A 653 -35.89 35.37 11.43
N LEU A 654 -34.62 34.96 11.36
CA LEU A 654 -33.74 34.75 12.50
C LEU A 654 -32.41 35.46 12.30
N GLN A 655 -31.92 36.15 13.33
CA GLN A 655 -30.57 36.73 13.38
C GLN A 655 -29.71 35.98 14.38
N LYS A 656 -28.49 35.59 13.98
CA LYS A 656 -27.55 34.93 14.89
C LYS A 656 -27.15 35.91 16.00
N LYS A 657 -27.26 35.47 17.26
CA LYS A 657 -26.90 36.28 18.43
C LYS A 657 -25.40 36.37 18.63
#